data_AF-A0A9Q1GHC4-F1
#
_entry.id   AF-A0A9Q1GHC4-F1
#
_cell.length_a   1.000
_cell.length_b   1.000
_cell.length_c   1.000
_cell.angle_alpha   90.00
_cell.angle_beta   90.00
_cell.angle_gamma   90.00
#
_symmetry.space_group_name_H-M   'P 1'
#
loop_
_entity.id
_entity.type
_entity.pdbx_description
1 polymer ?
#
loop_
_entity_poly.entity_id
_entity_poly.type
_entity_poly.pdbx_seq_one_letter_code
_entity_poly.pdbx_strand_id
1 'polypeptide(L)'
;MATALTNLETCKAGFIELGVSESMLPFMSNNVSKLISNSLALQKGFPSWVSRHDKKLLQSKSAGDSANLVVAQDGSGNYKTIMEAIDAANKRCGSGRFVIRVKSGVYKANVVIGNKISNSFKTMEKLSLSFFFMSSLCVFLAPPSLANNDINWWCNQTPYPDPCKHFMGHFAPTQKSEFHKMAVQTAMERALVLAQSHTQWLQPQSGEELGKTAWADCQTLYENTILQLNRTLSKADCTEFDQQTWLSTALTNLETCKAGFIELGVHASESMLPFMSNNVSKLISNSLSLQSTNYSATTQTQTYEEGFPNWVSRHDRKLLQSKSAGDSANLVVAQDGSGNYKTIMEAINAANKRSGSGRFVIHVKSGVYKENVVIGNKMNNIMLVGDGMGKTIITGSKSVGGGSTTFNSAPFAVTGDGFIARDITFRNTAGPQNHQAVALRVGSDLSVFYQCSIEGYQDTLYVHSQRQFFKQCNIYGTVDFIFGNAAVVLQNCNIYARKPMRSQKNTVTAQGRTDPNQNTGIVIHNSQILAFSDLKPVTENFPTYLGRPWKQYSRTVVIQTFLDGLINPAGWLEWDGNFALNTLYYAEYKNSGPGSSTNGRVQWHGYKVITNATEASKFSVANFIGGQSWLPGTGVPLIAGL
;
A
#
# COMPACT_ATOMS: atom_id res chain seq x y z
N MET A 1 -38.79 8.85 -1.59
CA MET A 1 -39.32 7.56 -2.07
C MET A 1 -40.66 7.72 -2.77
N ALA A 2 -41.66 8.38 -2.19
CA ALA A 2 -42.90 8.72 -2.91
C ALA A 2 -42.62 9.48 -4.22
N THR A 3 -41.74 10.49 -4.17
CA THR A 3 -41.26 11.23 -5.36
C THR A 3 -40.54 10.36 -6.39
N ALA A 4 -39.90 9.27 -5.97
CA ALA A 4 -39.21 8.37 -6.90
C ALA A 4 -40.20 7.46 -7.65
N LEU A 5 -41.30 7.07 -7.00
CA LEU A 5 -42.42 6.37 -7.63
C LEU A 5 -43.16 7.29 -8.60
N THR A 6 -43.44 8.54 -8.20
CA THR A 6 -44.08 9.52 -9.09
C THR A 6 -43.21 9.78 -10.32
N ASN A 7 -41.89 9.96 -10.13
CA ASN A 7 -40.96 10.15 -11.24
C ASN A 7 -40.82 8.91 -12.14
N LEU A 8 -40.96 7.69 -11.60
CA LEU A 8 -40.94 6.46 -12.40
C LEU A 8 -42.19 6.33 -13.27
N GLU A 9 -43.36 6.70 -12.73
CA GLU A 9 -44.61 6.74 -13.48
C GLU A 9 -44.63 7.87 -14.52
N THR A 10 -44.08 9.04 -14.21
CA THR A 10 -43.90 10.13 -15.17
C THR A 10 -42.92 9.74 -16.29
N CYS A 11 -41.86 9.00 -15.97
CA CYS A 11 -40.92 8.48 -16.96
C CYS A 11 -41.58 7.43 -17.86
N LYS A 12 -42.42 6.55 -17.29
CA LYS A 12 -43.22 5.57 -18.05
C LYS A 12 -44.23 6.25 -18.98
N ALA A 13 -44.89 7.31 -18.53
CA ALA A 13 -45.79 8.12 -19.34
C ALA A 13 -45.07 8.80 -20.52
N GLY A 14 -43.86 9.33 -20.29
CA GLY A 14 -43.04 9.94 -21.35
C GLY A 14 -42.56 8.95 -22.42
N PHE A 15 -42.32 7.68 -22.08
CA PHE A 15 -41.97 6.66 -23.08
C PHE A 15 -43.16 6.22 -23.95
N ILE A 16 -44.38 6.28 -23.41
CA ILE A 16 -45.61 5.97 -24.16
C ILE A 16 -45.93 7.13 -25.13
N GLU A 17 -45.74 8.39 -24.72
CA GLU A 17 -45.86 9.55 -25.60
C GLU A 17 -44.83 9.56 -26.75
N LEU A 18 -43.68 8.90 -26.56
CA LEU A 18 -42.65 8.72 -27.59
C LEU A 18 -42.85 7.47 -28.48
N GLY A 19 -43.99 6.78 -28.36
CA GLY A 19 -44.38 5.70 -29.27
C GLY A 19 -43.74 4.33 -28.99
N VAL A 20 -43.16 4.12 -27.80
CA VAL A 20 -42.58 2.82 -27.42
C VAL A 20 -43.69 1.83 -27.05
N SER A 21 -43.74 0.67 -27.73
CA SER A 21 -44.72 -0.38 -27.45
C SER A 21 -44.66 -0.87 -26.01
N GLU A 22 -45.82 -0.99 -25.37
CA GLU A 22 -45.97 -1.44 -23.98
C GLU A 22 -45.34 -2.82 -23.70
N SER A 23 -45.21 -3.64 -24.75
CA SER A 23 -44.58 -4.96 -24.71
C SER A 23 -43.05 -4.95 -24.46
N MET A 24 -42.37 -3.81 -24.61
CA MET A 24 -40.92 -3.67 -24.36
C MET A 24 -40.56 -3.12 -22.97
N LEU A 25 -41.53 -2.74 -22.15
CA LEU A 25 -41.32 -2.23 -20.78
C LEU A 25 -41.02 -3.25 -19.64
N PRO A 26 -40.99 -4.60 -19.81
CA PRO A 26 -40.74 -5.52 -18.69
C PRO A 26 -39.33 -5.43 -18.05
N PHE A 27 -38.32 -4.87 -18.75
CA PHE A 27 -36.93 -4.93 -18.28
C PHE A 27 -36.54 -3.82 -17.29
N MET A 28 -37.30 -2.71 -17.23
CA MET A 28 -36.96 -1.57 -16.35
C MET A 28 -37.81 -1.48 -15.08
N SER A 29 -38.99 -2.09 -15.04
CA SER A 29 -39.93 -1.92 -13.92
C SER A 29 -39.79 -3.00 -12.82
N ASN A 30 -39.54 -4.26 -13.20
CA ASN A 30 -39.72 -5.38 -12.27
C ASN A 30 -38.65 -5.49 -11.18
N ASN A 31 -37.42 -5.02 -11.40
CA ASN A 31 -36.37 -5.08 -10.37
C ASN A 31 -36.43 -3.88 -9.41
N VAL A 32 -36.80 -2.70 -9.92
CA VAL A 32 -36.86 -1.46 -9.12
C VAL A 32 -38.12 -1.42 -8.27
N SER A 33 -39.28 -1.81 -8.82
CA SER A 33 -40.52 -1.92 -8.06
C SER A 33 -40.41 -2.96 -6.94
N LYS A 34 -39.74 -4.10 -7.19
CA LYS A 34 -39.52 -5.16 -6.18
C LYS A 34 -38.53 -4.75 -5.09
N LEU A 35 -37.50 -3.95 -5.42
CA LEU A 35 -36.60 -3.32 -4.43
C LEU A 35 -37.31 -2.26 -3.58
N ILE A 36 -38.23 -1.51 -4.17
CA ILE A 36 -39.01 -0.47 -3.48
C ILE A 36 -40.10 -1.10 -2.61
N SER A 37 -40.83 -2.12 -3.07
CA SER A 37 -41.79 -2.90 -2.28
C SER A 37 -41.12 -3.61 -1.10
N ASN A 38 -39.92 -4.18 -1.30
CA ASN A 38 -39.12 -4.75 -0.21
C ASN A 38 -38.62 -3.70 0.79
N SER A 39 -38.45 -2.45 0.36
CA SER A 39 -38.09 -1.31 1.24
C SER A 39 -39.29 -0.71 1.98
N LEU A 40 -40.49 -0.75 1.39
CA LEU A 40 -41.76 -0.36 2.03
C LEU A 40 -42.17 -1.37 3.12
N ALA A 41 -41.85 -2.65 2.95
CA ALA A 41 -42.04 -3.67 3.99
C ALA A 41 -41.16 -3.45 5.25
N LEU A 42 -40.18 -2.53 5.20
CA LEU A 42 -39.30 -2.17 6.32
C LEU A 42 -39.69 -0.88 7.07
N GLN A 43 -40.87 -0.30 6.81
CA GLN A 43 -41.36 0.90 7.50
C GLN A 43 -41.94 0.64 8.92
N LYS A 44 -41.19 -0.03 9.81
CA LYS A 44 -41.44 0.05 11.25
C LYS A 44 -40.18 0.22 12.13
N GLY A 45 -39.12 0.83 11.60
CA GLY A 45 -38.00 1.27 12.44
C GLY A 45 -36.80 1.84 11.69
N PHE A 46 -36.02 2.70 12.36
CA PHE A 46 -34.72 3.14 11.88
C PHE A 46 -33.77 1.94 11.70
N PRO A 47 -32.94 1.90 10.64
CA PRO A 47 -31.95 0.86 10.42
C PRO A 47 -31.06 0.58 11.65
N SER A 48 -30.60 -0.66 11.80
CA SER A 48 -29.83 -1.13 12.97
C SER A 48 -28.49 -0.40 13.16
N TRP A 49 -27.92 0.17 12.09
CA TRP A 49 -26.68 0.94 12.11
C TRP A 49 -26.85 2.39 12.57
N VAL A 50 -28.08 2.91 12.68
CA VAL A 50 -28.33 4.25 13.23
C VAL A 50 -28.27 4.16 14.75
N SER A 51 -27.37 4.92 15.38
CA SER A 51 -27.20 4.85 16.84
C SER A 51 -28.46 5.35 17.56
N ARG A 52 -28.69 4.85 18.79
CA ARG A 52 -29.83 5.27 19.63
C ARG A 52 -29.84 6.78 19.90
N HIS A 53 -28.66 7.41 19.89
CA HIS A 53 -28.49 8.85 20.05
C HIS A 53 -28.93 9.62 18.79
N ASP A 54 -28.55 9.14 17.60
CA ASP A 54 -28.92 9.78 16.33
C ASP A 54 -30.43 9.66 16.04
N LYS A 55 -31.07 8.56 16.47
CA LYS A 55 -32.54 8.41 16.45
C LYS A 55 -33.23 9.49 17.27
N LYS A 56 -32.73 9.77 18.49
CA LYS A 56 -33.26 10.85 19.35
C LYS A 56 -33.04 12.24 18.75
N LEU A 57 -31.90 12.46 18.09
CA LEU A 57 -31.55 13.75 17.47
C LEU A 57 -32.47 14.06 16.29
N LEU A 58 -32.71 13.08 15.40
CA LEU A 58 -33.60 13.18 14.25
C LEU A 58 -35.09 13.30 14.62
N GLN A 59 -35.47 12.83 15.81
CA GLN A 59 -36.84 12.91 16.34
C GLN A 59 -37.08 14.18 17.17
N SER A 60 -36.06 14.97 17.50
CA SER A 60 -36.20 16.20 18.28
C SER A 60 -36.72 17.36 17.42
N LYS A 61 -37.73 18.09 17.90
CA LYS A 61 -38.23 19.34 17.26
C LYS A 61 -37.17 20.45 17.18
N SER A 62 -36.04 20.29 17.86
CA SER A 62 -34.87 21.18 17.87
C SER A 62 -33.78 20.84 16.84
N ALA A 63 -33.98 19.82 15.98
CA ALA A 63 -33.03 19.45 14.92
C ALA A 63 -32.77 20.59 13.91
N GLY A 64 -33.63 21.62 13.90
CA GLY A 64 -33.45 22.82 13.09
C GLY A 64 -32.26 23.70 13.49
N ASP A 65 -31.90 23.72 14.78
CA ASP A 65 -30.96 24.68 15.37
C ASP A 65 -29.54 24.11 15.55
N SER A 66 -29.36 22.81 15.28
CA SER A 66 -28.08 22.08 15.39
C SER A 66 -27.47 21.72 14.02
N ALA A 67 -28.02 22.25 12.93
CA ALA A 67 -27.51 22.03 11.58
C ALA A 67 -26.34 22.98 11.27
N ASN A 68 -25.16 22.41 11.02
CA ASN A 68 -23.94 23.19 10.76
C ASN A 68 -23.76 23.52 9.26
N LEU A 69 -24.52 22.86 8.39
CA LEU A 69 -24.50 23.05 6.93
C LEU A 69 -25.96 23.19 6.44
N VAL A 70 -26.34 24.37 5.97
CA VAL A 70 -27.70 24.65 5.50
C VAL A 70 -27.68 24.85 3.99
N VAL A 71 -28.46 24.06 3.26
CA VAL A 71 -28.61 24.16 1.80
C VAL A 71 -29.90 24.90 1.48
N ALA A 72 -29.79 26.00 0.73
CA ALA A 72 -30.94 26.79 0.25
C ALA A 72 -30.61 27.51 -1.07
N GLN A 73 -31.45 27.34 -2.10
CA GLN A 73 -31.26 27.98 -3.42
C GLN A 73 -31.55 29.49 -3.43
N ASP A 74 -32.39 29.96 -2.51
CA ASP A 74 -32.77 31.37 -2.33
C ASP A 74 -31.68 32.21 -1.64
N GLY A 75 -30.51 31.61 -1.34
CA GLY A 75 -29.41 32.27 -0.64
C GLY A 75 -29.58 32.33 0.88
N SER A 76 -30.66 31.78 1.44
CA SER A 76 -30.91 31.76 2.89
C SER A 76 -30.18 30.63 3.65
N GLY A 77 -29.19 30.01 3.00
CA GLY A 77 -28.39 28.91 3.52
C GLY A 77 -26.92 29.09 3.11
N ASN A 78 -26.03 28.39 3.82
CA ASN A 78 -24.58 28.49 3.61
C ASN A 78 -24.12 27.86 2.27
N TYR A 79 -24.97 27.04 1.63
CA TYR A 79 -24.68 26.36 0.36
C TYR A 79 -25.89 26.40 -0.57
N LYS A 80 -25.66 26.49 -1.88
CA LYS A 80 -26.74 26.50 -2.88
C LYS A 80 -27.12 25.10 -3.32
N THR A 81 -26.19 24.15 -3.24
CA THR A 81 -26.41 22.74 -3.59
C THR A 81 -25.98 21.79 -2.49
N ILE A 82 -26.55 20.58 -2.51
CA ILE A 82 -26.19 19.50 -1.57
C ILE A 82 -24.73 19.06 -1.79
N MET A 83 -24.26 19.05 -3.04
CA MET A 83 -22.88 18.67 -3.38
C MET A 83 -21.86 19.67 -2.84
N GLU A 84 -22.15 20.97 -2.89
CA GLU A 84 -21.30 22.01 -2.27
C GLU A 84 -21.19 21.82 -0.75
N ALA A 85 -22.30 21.50 -0.08
CA ALA A 85 -22.30 21.25 1.36
C ALA A 85 -21.51 19.98 1.73
N ILE A 86 -21.63 18.91 0.92
CA ILE A 86 -20.86 17.67 1.10
C ILE A 86 -19.37 17.91 0.85
N ASP A 87 -19.02 18.64 -0.22
CA ASP A 87 -17.63 18.95 -0.55
C ASP A 87 -16.99 19.84 0.54
N ALA A 88 -17.74 20.78 1.09
CA ALA A 88 -17.30 21.60 2.21
C ALA A 88 -17.17 20.81 3.53
N ALA A 89 -18.03 19.82 3.77
CA ALA A 89 -17.90 18.89 4.90
C ALA A 89 -16.61 18.05 4.77
N ASN A 90 -16.33 17.56 3.56
CA ASN A 90 -15.14 16.75 3.27
C ASN A 90 -13.82 17.55 3.34
N LYS A 91 -13.88 18.88 3.13
CA LYS A 91 -12.71 19.79 3.19
C LYS A 91 -12.31 20.21 4.61
N ARG A 92 -13.15 20.00 5.63
CA ARG A 92 -12.83 20.36 7.02
C ARG A 92 -12.26 19.15 7.77
N CYS A 93 -10.95 19.18 8.03
CA CYS A 93 -10.25 18.17 8.84
C CYS A 93 -10.68 18.24 10.33
N GLY A 94 -11.47 17.27 10.77
CA GLY A 94 -11.82 17.03 12.17
C GLY A 94 -12.92 15.98 12.29
N SER A 95 -12.87 15.10 13.29
CA SER A 95 -13.88 14.05 13.54
C SER A 95 -15.16 14.63 14.17
N GLY A 96 -15.79 15.58 13.49
CA GLY A 96 -17.10 16.15 13.86
C GLY A 96 -18.22 15.50 13.06
N ARG A 97 -19.38 15.26 13.70
CA ARG A 97 -20.61 14.88 12.98
C ARG A 97 -21.17 16.11 12.27
N PHE A 98 -21.45 15.99 10.98
CA PHE A 98 -22.08 17.05 10.19
C PHE A 98 -23.57 16.77 10.02
N VAL A 99 -24.40 17.75 10.35
CA VAL A 99 -25.85 17.71 10.10
C VAL A 99 -26.14 18.68 8.95
N ILE A 100 -26.53 18.13 7.80
CA ILE A 100 -26.93 18.92 6.62
C ILE A 100 -28.45 19.12 6.66
N ARG A 101 -28.89 20.38 6.74
CA ARG A 101 -30.30 20.75 6.64
C ARG A 101 -30.56 21.29 5.24
N VAL A 102 -31.46 20.65 4.50
CA VAL A 102 -31.91 21.12 3.19
C VAL A 102 -33.26 21.80 3.37
N LYS A 103 -33.35 23.09 3.06
CA LYS A 103 -34.64 23.81 3.11
C LYS A 103 -35.58 23.31 2.01
N SER A 104 -36.89 23.44 2.17
CA SER A 104 -37.86 23.06 1.14
C SER A 104 -37.60 23.83 -0.16
N GLY A 105 -37.41 23.12 -1.28
CA GLY A 105 -37.10 23.69 -2.58
C GLY A 105 -36.90 22.61 -3.66
N VAL A 106 -36.82 23.02 -4.93
CA VAL A 106 -36.58 22.13 -6.07
C VAL A 106 -35.09 22.08 -6.38
N TYR A 107 -34.40 21.03 -5.95
CA TYR A 107 -32.97 20.85 -6.16
C TYR A 107 -32.70 20.03 -7.43
N LYS A 108 -31.95 20.59 -8.39
CA LYS A 108 -31.41 19.82 -9.51
C LYS A 108 -30.28 18.93 -9.00
N ALA A 109 -30.44 17.62 -9.07
CA ALA A 109 -29.39 16.65 -8.84
C ALA A 109 -28.87 16.14 -10.19
N ASN A 110 -27.61 16.41 -10.52
CA ASN A 110 -26.94 15.73 -11.62
C ASN A 110 -26.48 14.37 -11.12
N VAL A 111 -27.26 13.32 -11.40
CA VAL A 111 -26.84 11.95 -11.18
C VAL A 111 -26.02 11.53 -12.41
N VAL A 112 -24.71 11.40 -12.26
CA VAL A 112 -23.86 10.81 -13.30
C VAL A 112 -24.04 9.30 -13.22
N ILE A 113 -24.87 8.76 -14.11
CA ILE A 113 -24.97 7.32 -14.37
C ILE A 113 -24.07 7.03 -15.58
N GLY A 114 -23.14 6.09 -15.42
CA GLY A 114 -22.04 5.83 -16.35
C GLY A 114 -22.44 5.70 -17.82
N ASN A 115 -21.60 6.28 -18.68
CA ASN A 115 -21.74 6.24 -20.14
C ASN A 115 -21.74 4.79 -20.67
N LYS A 116 -22.85 4.37 -21.27
CA LYS A 116 -22.86 3.35 -22.31
C LYS A 116 -22.88 4.05 -23.67
N ILE A 117 -21.88 3.76 -24.48
CA ILE A 117 -21.77 4.16 -25.88
C ILE A 117 -22.84 3.37 -26.68
N SER A 118 -23.68 4.07 -27.45
CA SER A 118 -24.29 3.49 -28.65
C SER A 118 -24.23 4.49 -29.79
N ASN A 119 -23.49 4.13 -30.84
CA ASN A 119 -23.47 4.83 -32.12
C ASN A 119 -24.84 4.76 -32.80
N SER A 120 -25.32 5.91 -33.31
CA SER A 120 -26.19 5.95 -34.49
C SER A 120 -26.17 7.36 -35.09
N PHE A 121 -25.68 7.44 -36.34
CA PHE A 121 -25.71 8.59 -37.24
C PHE A 121 -27.15 8.92 -37.69
N LYS A 122 -27.50 10.20 -37.86
CA LYS A 122 -27.94 10.83 -39.14
C LYS A 122 -28.53 12.26 -39.02
N THR A 123 -27.84 13.20 -39.70
CA THR A 123 -28.27 14.28 -40.65
C THR A 123 -29.28 15.42 -40.34
N MET A 124 -28.86 16.63 -40.80
CA MET A 124 -29.58 17.81 -41.38
C MET A 124 -30.41 18.70 -40.43
N GLU A 125 -30.51 20.04 -40.52
CA GLU A 125 -30.23 21.11 -41.52
C GLU A 125 -30.29 22.48 -40.76
N LYS A 126 -29.34 23.43 -40.94
CA LYS A 126 -29.38 24.73 -41.69
C LYS A 126 -30.31 25.90 -41.22
N LEU A 127 -29.77 27.11 -41.45
CA LEU A 127 -30.33 28.51 -41.50
C LEU A 127 -30.22 29.36 -40.20
N SER A 128 -29.79 30.63 -40.18
CA SER A 128 -29.51 31.68 -41.21
C SER A 128 -28.64 32.83 -40.58
N LEU A 129 -27.62 33.38 -41.29
CA LEU A 129 -27.48 34.76 -41.88
C LEU A 129 -27.47 35.94 -40.85
N SER A 130 -26.61 36.99 -40.85
CA SER A 130 -25.71 37.62 -41.84
C SER A 130 -24.82 38.73 -41.21
N PHE A 131 -23.58 38.91 -41.74
CA PHE A 131 -22.85 40.13 -42.22
C PHE A 131 -23.06 41.52 -41.54
N PHE A 132 -22.13 42.49 -41.44
CA PHE A 132 -20.68 42.74 -41.69
C PHE A 132 -20.37 44.15 -41.11
N PHE A 133 -19.17 44.43 -40.53
CA PHE A 133 -18.24 45.52 -40.96
C PHE A 133 -17.07 45.79 -39.98
N MET A 134 -15.93 46.08 -40.62
CA MET A 134 -14.56 46.39 -40.18
C MET A 134 -14.33 47.34 -38.99
N SER A 135 -13.30 47.05 -38.17
CA SER A 135 -12.20 48.02 -37.94
C SER A 135 -10.91 47.36 -37.40
N SER A 136 -9.87 47.46 -38.24
CA SER A 136 -8.43 47.67 -37.98
C SER A 136 -7.74 47.15 -36.70
N LEU A 137 -6.88 46.14 -36.92
CA LEU A 137 -5.41 46.18 -36.76
C LEU A 137 -4.81 46.78 -35.45
N CYS A 138 -4.42 45.89 -34.53
CA CYS A 138 -3.10 45.88 -33.88
C CYS A 138 -2.98 44.62 -32.98
N VAL A 139 -2.63 43.49 -33.60
CA VAL A 139 -2.22 42.27 -32.88
C VAL A 139 -0.71 42.37 -32.66
N PHE A 140 -0.30 42.70 -31.44
CA PHE A 140 1.02 42.31 -30.97
C PHE A 140 1.01 40.79 -30.78
N LEU A 141 1.64 40.08 -31.71
CA LEU A 141 1.96 38.66 -31.60
C LEU A 141 2.99 38.49 -30.47
N ALA A 142 2.52 38.31 -29.24
CA ALA A 142 3.22 37.40 -28.34
C ALA A 142 3.03 35.98 -28.92
N PRO A 143 4.07 35.18 -29.11
CA PRO A 143 3.90 33.80 -29.55
C PRO A 143 2.97 33.10 -28.55
N PRO A 144 1.93 32.37 -28.99
CA PRO A 144 1.19 31.53 -28.08
C PRO A 144 2.20 30.53 -27.53
N SER A 145 2.42 30.54 -26.22
CA SER A 145 2.93 29.34 -25.57
C SER A 145 1.95 28.23 -25.93
N LEU A 146 2.37 27.30 -26.79
CA LEU A 146 1.65 26.06 -27.05
C LEU A 146 1.59 25.28 -25.73
N ALA A 147 0.61 25.61 -24.88
CA ALA A 147 0.12 24.69 -23.88
C ALA A 147 -0.54 23.56 -24.66
N ASN A 148 0.20 22.47 -24.83
CA ASN A 148 -0.22 21.36 -25.67
C ASN A 148 -1.33 20.60 -24.92
N ASN A 149 -2.59 21.00 -25.14
CA ASN A 149 -3.78 20.38 -24.54
C ASN A 149 -4.09 18.99 -25.13
N ASP A 150 -3.26 18.47 -26.03
CA ASP A 150 -3.38 17.14 -26.62
C ASP A 150 -2.86 16.08 -25.64
N ILE A 151 -3.76 15.20 -25.21
CA ILE A 151 -3.46 14.04 -24.36
C ILE A 151 -2.37 13.14 -24.94
N ASN A 152 -2.22 13.06 -26.26
CA ASN A 152 -1.17 12.24 -26.87
C ASN A 152 0.22 12.76 -26.52
N TRP A 153 0.39 14.09 -26.44
CA TRP A 153 1.66 14.69 -26.04
C TRP A 153 1.99 14.29 -24.60
N TRP A 154 1.03 14.41 -23.68
CA TRP A 154 1.17 14.02 -22.28
C TRP A 154 1.49 12.53 -22.12
N CYS A 155 0.74 11.66 -22.79
CA CYS A 155 0.95 10.21 -22.74
C CYS A 155 2.31 9.78 -23.31
N ASN A 156 2.82 10.47 -24.34
CA ASN A 156 4.15 10.21 -24.90
C ASN A 156 5.31 10.53 -23.94
N GLN A 157 5.05 11.27 -22.85
CA GLN A 157 6.05 11.52 -21.80
C GLN A 157 6.12 10.38 -20.75
N THR A 158 5.26 9.36 -20.87
CA THR A 158 5.18 8.25 -19.91
C THR A 158 5.83 6.98 -20.49
N PRO A 159 6.34 6.06 -19.64
CA PRO A 159 7.00 4.83 -20.12
C PRO A 159 6.07 3.90 -20.91
N TYR A 160 4.75 3.99 -20.70
CA TYR A 160 3.75 3.19 -21.40
C TYR A 160 2.68 4.09 -22.07
N PRO A 161 2.98 4.71 -23.23
CA PRO A 161 2.08 5.66 -23.86
C PRO A 161 0.77 5.04 -24.36
N ASP A 162 0.79 3.78 -24.83
CA ASP A 162 -0.39 3.14 -25.41
C ASP A 162 -1.57 2.97 -24.44
N PRO A 163 -1.40 2.38 -23.23
CA PRO A 163 -2.49 2.31 -22.27
C PRO A 163 -2.94 3.71 -21.81
N CYS A 164 -2.03 4.68 -21.71
CA CYS A 164 -2.39 6.06 -21.41
C CYS A 164 -3.33 6.62 -22.48
N LYS A 165 -2.95 6.58 -23.76
CA LYS A 165 -3.77 7.09 -24.88
C LYS A 165 -5.12 6.37 -24.96
N HIS A 166 -5.10 5.05 -24.80
CA HIS A 166 -6.31 4.24 -24.89
C HIS A 166 -7.34 4.58 -23.81
N PHE A 167 -6.93 4.71 -22.55
CA PHE A 167 -7.86 4.96 -21.45
C PHE A 167 -8.10 6.46 -21.17
N MET A 168 -7.18 7.32 -21.58
CA MET A 168 -7.23 8.76 -21.27
C MET A 168 -7.55 9.64 -22.49
N GLY A 169 -7.77 9.09 -23.68
CA GLY A 169 -7.91 9.83 -24.95
C GLY A 169 -8.97 10.95 -25.00
N HIS A 170 -9.87 11.01 -24.02
CA HIS A 170 -10.93 12.03 -23.92
C HIS A 170 -10.59 13.18 -22.94
N PHE A 171 -9.49 13.11 -22.20
CA PHE A 171 -9.06 14.16 -21.28
C PHE A 171 -8.21 15.22 -21.98
N ALA A 172 -8.23 16.45 -21.47
CA ALA A 172 -7.42 17.55 -21.97
C ALA A 172 -6.76 18.28 -20.78
N PRO A 173 -5.74 17.67 -20.13
CA PRO A 173 -5.10 18.29 -18.97
C PRO A 173 -4.33 19.55 -19.37
N THR A 174 -4.42 20.56 -18.52
CA THR A 174 -3.75 21.86 -18.71
C THR A 174 -2.44 21.95 -17.93
N GLN A 175 -2.27 21.13 -16.89
CA GLN A 175 -1.09 21.13 -16.03
C GLN A 175 -0.62 19.71 -15.70
N LYS A 176 0.66 19.56 -15.36
CA LYS A 176 1.28 18.26 -15.01
C LYS A 176 0.62 17.62 -13.78
N SER A 177 0.27 18.41 -12.77
CA SER A 177 -0.42 17.94 -11.57
C SER A 177 -1.82 17.38 -11.88
N GLU A 178 -2.54 18.05 -12.78
CA GLU A 178 -3.84 17.60 -13.29
C GLU A 178 -3.69 16.29 -14.06
N PHE A 179 -2.74 16.21 -15.00
CA PHE A 179 -2.46 14.98 -15.74
C PHE A 179 -2.06 13.81 -14.83
N HIS A 180 -1.21 14.04 -13.83
CA HIS A 180 -0.84 13.03 -12.84
C HIS A 180 -2.07 12.53 -12.07
N LYS A 181 -2.93 13.44 -11.59
CA LYS A 181 -4.17 13.06 -10.90
C LYS A 181 -5.09 12.23 -11.80
N MET A 182 -5.25 12.62 -13.07
CA MET A 182 -6.02 11.85 -14.05
C MET A 182 -5.42 10.47 -14.28
N ALA A 183 -4.10 10.35 -14.42
CA ALA A 183 -3.42 9.07 -14.62
C ALA A 183 -3.64 8.12 -13.43
N VAL A 184 -3.52 8.62 -12.19
CA VAL A 184 -3.78 7.83 -10.97
C VAL A 184 -5.25 7.43 -10.89
N GLN A 185 -6.17 8.35 -11.22
CA GLN A 185 -7.61 8.08 -11.27
C GLN A 185 -7.94 6.97 -12.27
N THR A 186 -7.39 7.04 -13.48
CA THR A 186 -7.56 6.00 -14.51
C THR A 186 -7.00 4.66 -14.05
N ALA A 187 -5.82 4.63 -13.43
CA ALA A 187 -5.27 3.40 -12.85
C ALA A 187 -6.22 2.79 -11.80
N MET A 188 -6.80 3.64 -10.92
CA MET A 188 -7.73 3.22 -9.89
C MET A 188 -9.04 2.65 -10.47
N GLU A 189 -9.62 3.32 -11.45
CA GLU A 189 -10.84 2.85 -12.13
C GLU A 189 -10.62 1.50 -12.80
N ARG A 190 -9.47 1.31 -13.46
CA ARG A 190 -9.12 0.01 -14.07
C ARG A 190 -8.88 -1.07 -13.02
N ALA A 191 -8.25 -0.73 -11.89
CA ALA A 191 -8.09 -1.65 -10.76
C ALA A 191 -9.44 -2.06 -10.15
N LEU A 192 -10.39 -1.13 -10.02
CA LEU A 192 -11.75 -1.38 -9.53
C LEU A 192 -12.55 -2.30 -10.47
N VAL A 193 -12.49 -2.05 -11.78
CA VAL A 193 -13.17 -2.90 -12.78
C VAL A 193 -12.65 -4.32 -12.70
N LEU A 194 -11.32 -4.49 -12.60
CA LEU A 194 -10.73 -5.81 -12.40
C LEU A 194 -11.21 -6.40 -11.08
N ALA A 195 -11.07 -5.70 -9.94
CA ALA A 195 -11.51 -6.15 -8.61
C ALA A 195 -12.99 -6.58 -8.55
N GLN A 196 -13.86 -6.02 -9.38
CA GLN A 196 -15.28 -6.38 -9.46
C GLN A 196 -15.58 -7.58 -10.35
N SER A 197 -14.75 -7.90 -11.36
CA SER A 197 -14.95 -9.10 -12.18
C SER A 197 -14.65 -10.41 -11.44
N HIS A 198 -14.09 -10.34 -10.23
CA HIS A 198 -13.68 -11.51 -9.43
C HIS A 198 -14.85 -12.32 -8.82
N THR A 199 -16.06 -11.78 -8.66
CA THR A 199 -17.20 -12.50 -8.05
C THR A 199 -17.69 -13.69 -8.90
N GLN A 200 -17.36 -13.72 -10.20
CA GLN A 200 -17.81 -14.77 -11.11
C GLN A 200 -16.93 -16.04 -11.08
N TRP A 201 -15.67 -15.96 -10.62
CA TRP A 201 -14.69 -17.06 -10.69
C TRP A 201 -14.48 -17.86 -9.38
N LEU A 202 -15.11 -17.44 -8.27
CA LEU A 202 -15.18 -18.28 -7.07
C LEU A 202 -16.14 -19.49 -7.25
N GLN A 203 -16.74 -19.66 -8.42
CA GLN A 203 -17.55 -20.82 -8.78
C GLN A 203 -16.62 -21.97 -9.22
N PRO A 204 -16.62 -23.10 -8.50
CA PRO A 204 -15.58 -24.11 -8.60
C PRO A 204 -15.63 -24.87 -9.93
N GLN A 205 -14.50 -24.97 -10.63
CA GLN A 205 -14.19 -26.17 -11.40
C GLN A 205 -13.19 -27.02 -10.59
N SER A 206 -13.44 -28.33 -10.54
CA SER A 206 -12.71 -29.28 -9.70
C SER A 206 -11.24 -29.40 -10.11
N GLY A 207 -10.31 -29.16 -9.17
CA GLY A 207 -8.84 -29.27 -9.36
C GLY A 207 -8.01 -28.10 -8.81
N GLU A 208 -8.67 -27.00 -8.43
CA GLU A 208 -8.08 -25.66 -8.25
C GLU A 208 -7.72 -25.25 -6.78
N GLU A 209 -7.37 -26.15 -5.85
CA GLU A 209 -7.15 -25.71 -4.44
C GLU A 209 -5.95 -24.75 -4.28
N LEU A 210 -4.84 -24.99 -5.01
CA LEU A 210 -3.71 -24.07 -5.09
C LEU A 210 -4.08 -22.76 -5.81
N GLY A 211 -4.87 -22.84 -6.89
CA GLY A 211 -5.41 -21.68 -7.60
C GLY A 211 -6.28 -20.79 -6.72
N LYS A 212 -7.13 -21.38 -5.86
CA LYS A 212 -7.93 -20.67 -4.87
C LYS A 212 -7.07 -19.93 -3.84
N THR A 213 -5.94 -20.52 -3.44
CA THR A 213 -5.01 -19.90 -2.49
C THR A 213 -4.35 -18.66 -3.10
N ALA A 214 -3.77 -18.79 -4.31
CA ALA A 214 -3.22 -17.65 -5.03
C ALA A 214 -4.27 -16.57 -5.31
N TRP A 215 -5.51 -16.97 -5.60
CA TRP A 215 -6.61 -16.04 -5.84
C TRP A 215 -7.01 -15.24 -4.60
N ALA A 216 -7.12 -15.88 -3.43
CA ALA A 216 -7.45 -15.20 -2.17
C ALA A 216 -6.39 -14.16 -1.79
N ASP A 217 -5.11 -14.49 -1.98
CA ASP A 217 -4.02 -13.53 -1.79
C ASP A 217 -4.13 -12.36 -2.76
N CYS A 218 -4.39 -12.69 -4.02
CA CYS A 218 -4.46 -11.68 -5.05
C CYS A 218 -5.65 -10.71 -4.85
N GLN A 219 -6.81 -11.19 -4.41
CA GLN A 219 -7.94 -10.34 -4.06
C GLN A 219 -7.53 -9.33 -2.97
N THR A 220 -6.88 -9.81 -1.92
CA THR A 220 -6.37 -8.95 -0.84
C THR A 220 -5.38 -7.91 -1.38
N LEU A 221 -4.51 -8.31 -2.30
CA LEU A 221 -3.52 -7.42 -2.92
C LEU A 221 -4.19 -6.36 -3.81
N TYR A 222 -5.25 -6.68 -4.54
CA TYR A 222 -6.03 -5.69 -5.31
C TYR A 222 -6.77 -4.70 -4.41
N GLU A 223 -7.39 -5.17 -3.34
CA GLU A 223 -8.00 -4.29 -2.33
C GLU A 223 -6.96 -3.32 -1.75
N ASN A 224 -5.74 -3.80 -1.48
CA ASN A 224 -4.62 -2.97 -1.04
C ASN A 224 -4.15 -1.99 -2.13
N THR A 225 -4.10 -2.40 -3.39
CA THR A 225 -3.77 -1.54 -4.54
C THR A 225 -4.76 -0.38 -4.64
N ILE A 226 -6.06 -0.68 -4.61
CA ILE A 226 -7.12 0.33 -4.67
C ILE A 226 -7.03 1.29 -3.47
N LEU A 227 -6.74 0.77 -2.27
CA LEU A 227 -6.51 1.60 -1.08
C LEU A 227 -5.38 2.60 -1.30
N GLN A 228 -4.23 2.17 -1.84
CA GLN A 228 -3.09 3.05 -2.08
C GLN A 228 -3.36 4.08 -3.19
N LEU A 229 -4.03 3.69 -4.27
CA LEU A 229 -4.40 4.60 -5.36
C LEU A 229 -5.38 5.67 -4.86
N ASN A 230 -6.40 5.26 -4.10
CA ASN A 230 -7.34 6.20 -3.48
C ASN A 230 -6.63 7.14 -2.50
N ARG A 231 -5.70 6.63 -1.69
CA ARG A 231 -4.90 7.42 -0.75
C ARG A 231 -4.05 8.48 -1.49
N THR A 232 -3.52 8.14 -2.65
CA THR A 232 -2.76 9.04 -3.54
C THR A 232 -3.64 10.16 -4.09
N LEU A 233 -4.93 9.90 -4.34
CA LEU A 233 -5.90 10.89 -4.86
C LEU A 233 -6.52 11.77 -3.76
N SER A 234 -6.69 11.26 -2.55
CA SER A 234 -7.58 11.83 -1.54
C SER A 234 -6.90 12.76 -0.53
N LYS A 235 -5.58 12.72 -0.36
CA LYS A 235 -4.89 13.44 0.72
C LYS A 235 -4.27 14.75 0.24
N ALA A 236 -4.94 15.87 0.54
CA ALA A 236 -4.43 17.22 0.26
C ALA A 236 -3.11 17.53 1.02
N ASP A 237 -2.84 16.86 2.14
CA ASP A 237 -1.68 17.11 3.03
C ASP A 237 -0.55 16.07 2.89
N CYS A 238 -0.49 15.29 1.81
CA CYS A 238 0.59 14.31 1.62
C CYS A 238 1.73 14.83 0.73
N THR A 239 2.97 14.44 1.05
CA THR A 239 4.14 14.82 0.28
C THR A 239 4.23 14.00 -1.02
N GLU A 240 4.92 14.48 -2.06
CA GLU A 240 5.15 13.65 -3.26
C GLU A 240 5.92 12.37 -2.90
N PHE A 241 6.78 12.39 -1.88
CA PHE A 241 7.45 11.20 -1.35
C PHE A 241 6.47 10.16 -0.80
N ASP A 242 5.42 10.59 -0.10
CA ASP A 242 4.35 9.70 0.36
C ASP A 242 3.57 9.12 -0.82
N GLN A 243 3.20 9.95 -1.79
CA GLN A 243 2.50 9.51 -3.00
C GLN A 243 3.34 8.50 -3.79
N GLN A 244 4.64 8.73 -3.93
CA GLN A 244 5.57 7.81 -4.59
C GLN A 244 5.64 6.47 -3.87
N THR A 245 5.64 6.50 -2.53
CA THR A 245 5.63 5.30 -1.70
C THR A 245 4.34 4.49 -1.91
N TRP A 246 3.18 5.15 -1.95
CA TRP A 246 1.89 4.46 -2.13
C TRP A 246 1.71 3.91 -3.54
N LEU A 247 2.13 4.66 -4.58
CA LEU A 247 2.16 4.14 -5.95
C LEU A 247 3.14 2.97 -6.11
N SER A 248 4.31 3.05 -5.46
CA SER A 248 5.29 1.95 -5.44
C SER A 248 4.70 0.69 -4.81
N THR A 249 3.94 0.85 -3.71
CA THR A 249 3.22 -0.24 -3.05
C THR A 249 2.09 -0.79 -3.91
N ALA A 250 1.32 0.07 -4.59
CA ALA A 250 0.25 -0.34 -5.49
C ALA A 250 0.78 -1.24 -6.62
N LEU A 251 1.90 -0.86 -7.25
CA LEU A 251 2.57 -1.69 -8.25
C LEU A 251 3.11 -3.00 -7.66
N THR A 252 3.73 -2.93 -6.49
CA THR A 252 4.27 -4.10 -5.78
C THR A 252 3.18 -5.14 -5.49
N ASN A 253 2.00 -4.71 -5.05
CA ASN A 253 0.88 -5.61 -4.78
C ASN A 253 0.47 -6.41 -6.02
N LEU A 254 0.40 -5.77 -7.19
CA LEU A 254 0.06 -6.42 -8.45
C LEU A 254 1.11 -7.45 -8.86
N GLU A 255 2.40 -7.12 -8.68
CA GLU A 255 3.50 -8.04 -8.95
C GLU A 255 3.50 -9.24 -8.01
N THR A 256 3.22 -9.03 -6.71
CA THR A 256 3.07 -10.12 -5.73
C THR A 256 1.90 -11.04 -6.09
N CYS A 257 0.78 -10.46 -6.51
CA CYS A 257 -0.38 -11.23 -6.94
C CYS A 257 0.01 -12.14 -8.12
N LYS A 258 0.64 -11.59 -9.16
CA LYS A 258 1.10 -12.37 -10.32
C LYS A 258 2.10 -13.45 -9.92
N ALA A 259 3.02 -13.15 -9.01
CA ALA A 259 4.00 -14.11 -8.53
C ALA A 259 3.36 -15.33 -7.83
N GLY A 260 2.29 -15.13 -7.06
CA GLY A 260 1.59 -16.23 -6.38
C GLY A 260 1.02 -17.29 -7.32
N PHE A 261 0.50 -16.90 -8.49
CA PHE A 261 0.04 -17.86 -9.51
C PHE A 261 1.18 -18.64 -10.14
N ILE A 262 2.26 -17.94 -10.50
CA ILE A 262 3.46 -18.55 -11.11
C ILE A 262 4.10 -19.54 -10.14
N GLU A 263 4.22 -19.17 -8.87
CA GLU A 263 4.81 -19.98 -7.81
C GLU A 263 4.09 -21.31 -7.60
N LEU A 264 2.76 -21.30 -7.62
CA LEU A 264 1.95 -22.50 -7.44
C LEU A 264 1.74 -23.30 -8.74
N GLY A 265 2.48 -22.98 -9.81
CA GLY A 265 2.37 -23.69 -11.10
C GLY A 265 1.01 -23.52 -11.77
N VAL A 266 0.23 -22.51 -11.36
CA VAL A 266 -1.05 -22.17 -11.98
C VAL A 266 -0.73 -21.38 -13.24
N HIS A 267 -0.41 -22.09 -14.32
CA HIS A 267 -0.17 -21.48 -15.61
C HIS A 267 -1.43 -20.78 -16.11
N ALA A 268 -1.23 -19.73 -16.90
CA ALA A 268 -2.29 -18.95 -17.50
C ALA A 268 -3.18 -19.87 -18.37
N SER A 269 -4.25 -20.42 -17.80
CA SER A 269 -5.36 -20.86 -18.62
C SER A 269 -5.86 -19.64 -19.42
N GLU A 270 -6.50 -19.88 -20.56
CA GLU A 270 -7.13 -18.83 -21.37
C GLU A 270 -8.02 -17.88 -20.54
N SER A 271 -8.56 -18.37 -19.42
CA SER A 271 -9.33 -17.60 -18.46
C SER A 271 -8.55 -16.68 -17.51
N MET A 272 -7.26 -16.95 -17.23
CA MET A 272 -6.42 -16.15 -16.32
C MET A 272 -5.55 -15.11 -17.04
N LEU A 273 -5.38 -15.25 -18.36
CA LEU A 273 -4.63 -14.34 -19.23
C LEU A 273 -5.06 -12.85 -19.15
N PRO A 274 -6.37 -12.51 -19.16
CA PRO A 274 -6.81 -11.11 -19.07
C PRO A 274 -6.39 -10.42 -17.76
N PHE A 275 -6.15 -11.22 -16.71
CA PHE A 275 -5.78 -10.75 -15.39
C PHE A 275 -4.27 -10.62 -15.24
N MET A 276 -3.50 -11.61 -15.69
CA MET A 276 -2.03 -11.53 -15.67
C MET A 276 -1.46 -10.57 -16.73
N SER A 277 -2.24 -10.25 -17.76
CA SER A 277 -1.91 -9.33 -18.84
C SER A 277 -2.87 -8.13 -18.85
N ASN A 278 -2.99 -7.43 -17.73
CA ASN A 278 -3.75 -6.19 -17.64
C ASN A 278 -2.85 -4.94 -17.71
N ASN A 279 -3.44 -3.81 -18.11
CA ASN A 279 -2.73 -2.55 -18.24
C ASN A 279 -2.61 -1.75 -16.92
N VAL A 280 -3.11 -2.25 -15.79
CA VAL A 280 -3.11 -1.51 -14.51
C VAL A 280 -1.67 -1.27 -14.03
N SER A 281 -0.80 -2.29 -14.05
CA SER A 281 0.61 -2.10 -13.68
C SER A 281 1.29 -1.03 -14.55
N LYS A 282 1.00 -1.01 -15.85
CA LYS A 282 1.53 0.00 -16.80
C LYS A 282 0.98 1.41 -16.50
N LEU A 283 -0.32 1.52 -16.18
CA LEU A 283 -0.94 2.78 -15.79
C LEU A 283 -0.36 3.32 -14.49
N ILE A 284 -0.14 2.46 -13.49
CA ILE A 284 0.53 2.85 -12.23
C ILE A 284 1.98 3.29 -12.51
N SER A 285 2.68 2.60 -13.40
CA SER A 285 4.05 2.96 -13.80
C SER A 285 4.10 4.33 -14.50
N ASN A 286 3.10 4.64 -15.33
CA ASN A 286 2.94 5.99 -15.89
C ASN A 286 2.69 7.04 -14.80
N SER A 287 1.87 6.73 -13.80
CA SER A 287 1.68 7.63 -12.65
C SER A 287 2.99 7.86 -11.89
N LEU A 288 3.78 6.80 -11.66
CA LEU A 288 5.08 6.89 -10.99
C LEU A 288 6.07 7.77 -11.75
N SER A 289 6.16 7.64 -13.08
CA SER A 289 7.11 8.42 -13.88
C SER A 289 6.81 9.91 -13.93
N LEU A 290 5.58 10.31 -13.58
CA LEU A 290 5.15 11.70 -13.60
C LEU A 290 5.53 12.44 -12.31
N GLN A 291 5.92 11.75 -11.25
CA GLN A 291 6.41 12.40 -10.04
C GLN A 291 7.83 12.95 -10.23
N SER A 292 8.12 14.10 -9.63
CA SER A 292 9.39 14.80 -9.79
C SER A 292 10.54 13.98 -9.17
N THR A 293 11.53 13.60 -9.98
CA THR A 293 12.66 12.72 -9.58
C THR A 293 13.72 13.39 -8.69
N ASN A 294 13.58 14.68 -8.38
CA ASN A 294 14.52 15.45 -7.57
C ASN A 294 14.08 15.63 -6.12
N TYR A 295 13.77 14.53 -5.43
CA TYR A 295 13.64 14.56 -3.97
C TYR A 295 14.99 14.33 -3.31
N SER A 296 15.68 15.43 -2.98
CA SER A 296 16.32 15.48 -1.67
C SER A 296 15.17 15.63 -0.67
N ALA A 297 15.15 14.82 0.39
CA ALA A 297 14.25 15.06 1.52
C ALA A 297 14.56 16.48 2.03
N THR A 298 13.84 17.48 1.53
CA THR A 298 13.87 18.81 2.10
C THR A 298 13.45 18.61 3.53
N THR A 299 14.33 19.00 4.45
CA THR A 299 14.04 19.12 5.87
C THR A 299 12.84 20.05 6.02
N GLN A 300 11.63 19.51 5.89
CA GLN A 300 10.49 20.08 6.56
C GLN A 300 10.85 19.98 8.03
N THR A 301 11.33 21.09 8.58
CA THR A 301 11.43 21.32 10.02
C THR A 301 10.02 21.20 10.58
N GLN A 302 9.56 19.96 10.79
CA GLN A 302 8.41 19.71 11.64
C GLN A 302 8.81 20.23 13.01
N THR A 303 8.04 21.19 13.53
CA THR A 303 8.22 21.72 14.87
C THR A 303 7.92 20.60 15.86
N TYR A 304 8.98 20.00 16.40
CA TYR A 304 8.90 18.98 17.42
C TYR A 304 8.76 19.65 18.79
N GLU A 305 7.65 19.45 19.50
CA GLU A 305 7.62 19.74 20.94
C GLU A 305 8.44 18.68 21.68
N GLU A 306 9.43 19.11 22.47
CA GLU A 306 10.29 18.22 23.28
C GLU A 306 11.05 17.15 22.46
N GLY A 307 11.20 17.32 21.14
CA GLY A 307 11.93 16.39 20.26
C GLY A 307 11.11 15.23 19.67
N PHE A 308 9.76 15.29 19.74
CA PHE A 308 8.88 14.27 19.16
C PHE A 308 7.80 14.86 18.22
N PRO A 309 7.35 14.13 17.18
CA PRO A 309 6.23 14.53 16.32
C PRO A 309 4.91 14.64 17.09
N ASN A 310 4.04 15.55 16.64
CA ASN A 310 2.77 15.87 17.32
C ASN A 310 1.77 14.71 17.40
N TRP A 311 1.92 13.68 16.54
CA TRP A 311 1.07 12.49 16.55
C TRP A 311 1.49 11.45 17.59
N VAL A 312 2.62 11.64 18.28
CA VAL A 312 3.09 10.77 19.36
C VAL A 312 2.83 11.43 20.71
N SER A 313 1.91 10.83 21.46
CA SER A 313 1.50 11.36 22.76
C SER A 313 2.65 11.28 23.77
N ARG A 314 2.66 12.17 24.79
CA ARG A 314 3.65 12.12 25.88
C ARG A 314 3.72 10.74 26.57
N HIS A 315 2.60 10.04 26.62
CA HIS A 315 2.50 8.70 27.18
C HIS A 315 3.25 7.67 26.34
N ASP A 316 3.09 7.70 25.02
CA ASP A 316 3.80 6.82 24.09
C ASP A 316 5.32 7.02 24.17
N ARG A 317 5.77 8.27 24.37
CA ARG A 317 7.20 8.58 24.57
C ARG A 317 7.78 7.86 25.78
N LYS A 318 7.07 7.90 26.89
CA LYS A 318 7.47 7.27 28.16
C LYS A 318 7.47 5.74 28.05
N LEU A 319 6.51 5.17 27.33
CA LEU A 319 6.43 3.74 27.00
C LEU A 319 7.65 3.22 26.22
N LEU A 320 8.13 4.00 25.25
CA LEU A 320 9.23 3.60 24.38
C LEU A 320 10.59 3.74 25.07
N GLN A 321 10.70 4.67 26.02
CA GLN A 321 11.91 4.89 26.81
C GLN A 321 11.97 4.03 28.09
N SER A 322 10.86 3.45 28.56
CA SER A 322 10.85 2.66 29.78
C SER A 322 11.36 1.23 29.55
N LYS A 323 12.08 0.69 30.53
CA LYS A 323 12.43 -0.75 30.60
C LYS A 323 11.23 -1.63 30.96
N SER A 324 10.11 -1.01 31.35
CA SER A 324 8.86 -1.66 31.76
C SER A 324 7.70 -1.24 30.85
N ALA A 325 7.89 -1.27 29.53
CA ALA A 325 6.84 -0.91 28.57
C ALA A 325 5.54 -1.75 28.72
N GLY A 326 5.62 -2.91 29.40
CA GLY A 326 4.47 -3.72 29.79
C GLY A 326 3.54 -3.07 30.83
N ASP A 327 4.05 -2.17 31.69
CA ASP A 327 3.28 -1.59 32.81
C ASP A 327 2.21 -0.57 32.37
N SER A 328 2.27 -0.10 31.13
CA SER A 328 1.27 0.78 30.51
C SER A 328 0.65 0.18 29.25
N ALA A 329 0.59 -1.16 29.18
CA ALA A 329 -0.10 -1.86 28.10
C ALA A 329 -1.62 -1.67 28.18
N ASN A 330 -2.27 -1.53 27.02
CA ASN A 330 -3.73 -1.53 26.95
C ASN A 330 -4.30 -2.94 27.14
N LEU A 331 -3.60 -3.96 26.65
CA LEU A 331 -3.92 -5.37 26.83
C LEU A 331 -2.64 -6.16 27.12
N VAL A 332 -2.80 -7.20 27.93
CA VAL A 332 -1.76 -8.18 28.24
C VAL A 332 -2.18 -9.54 27.70
N VAL A 333 -1.29 -10.21 27.00
CA VAL A 333 -1.45 -11.59 26.52
C VAL A 333 -0.52 -12.49 27.33
N ALA A 334 -1.08 -13.54 27.94
CA ALA A 334 -0.31 -14.49 28.74
C ALA A 334 -0.95 -15.89 28.69
N GLN A 335 -0.17 -16.90 28.27
CA GLN A 335 -0.66 -18.28 28.15
C GLN A 335 -1.01 -18.92 29.50
N ASP A 336 -0.36 -18.46 30.58
CA ASP A 336 -0.61 -18.89 31.97
C ASP A 336 -1.93 -18.36 32.56
N GLY A 337 -2.65 -17.50 31.83
CA GLY A 337 -3.91 -16.88 32.27
C GLY A 337 -3.74 -15.64 33.15
N SER A 338 -2.52 -15.15 33.37
CA SER A 338 -2.25 -13.93 34.14
C SER A 338 -2.48 -12.61 33.38
N GLY A 339 -2.92 -12.69 32.12
CA GLY A 339 -3.21 -11.56 31.23
C GLY A 339 -4.70 -11.45 30.88
N ASN A 340 -5.05 -10.50 30.02
CA ASN A 340 -6.42 -10.32 29.51
C ASN A 340 -6.82 -11.42 28.52
N TYR A 341 -5.87 -11.90 27.72
CA TYR A 341 -6.08 -12.93 26.69
C TYR A 341 -4.98 -13.99 26.75
N LYS A 342 -5.29 -15.20 26.27
CA LYS A 342 -4.29 -16.28 26.17
C LYS A 342 -3.57 -16.30 24.83
N THR A 343 -4.22 -15.76 23.81
CA THR A 343 -3.70 -15.71 22.44
C THR A 343 -3.51 -14.28 21.97
N ILE A 344 -2.57 -14.09 21.04
CA ILE A 344 -2.29 -12.77 20.45
C ILE A 344 -3.46 -12.36 19.57
N MET A 345 -4.03 -13.29 18.80
CA MET A 345 -5.14 -12.97 17.89
C MET A 345 -6.40 -12.49 18.63
N GLU A 346 -6.70 -13.02 19.81
CA GLU A 346 -7.80 -12.50 20.65
C GLU A 346 -7.56 -11.04 21.08
N ALA A 347 -6.34 -10.70 21.49
CA ALA A 347 -5.99 -9.33 21.84
C ALA A 347 -6.06 -8.38 20.63
N ILE A 348 -5.62 -8.84 19.45
CA ILE A 348 -5.76 -8.10 18.19
C ILE A 348 -7.24 -7.88 17.84
N ASN A 349 -8.08 -8.90 17.98
CA ASN A 349 -9.53 -8.78 17.74
C ASN A 349 -10.20 -7.81 18.72
N ALA A 350 -9.76 -7.77 19.97
CA ALA A 350 -10.22 -6.79 20.95
C ALA A 350 -9.73 -5.38 20.62
N ALA A 351 -8.46 -5.23 20.24
CA ALA A 351 -7.86 -3.97 19.82
C ALA A 351 -8.58 -3.36 18.59
N ASN A 352 -9.12 -4.19 17.69
CA ASN A 352 -9.90 -3.76 16.52
C ASN A 352 -11.25 -3.13 16.89
N LYS A 353 -11.75 -3.36 18.10
CA LYS A 353 -13.00 -2.78 18.61
C LYS A 353 -12.76 -1.46 19.36
N ARG A 354 -11.51 -0.99 19.46
CA ARG A 354 -11.18 0.23 20.19
C ARG A 354 -11.83 1.46 19.57
N SER A 355 -12.07 2.45 20.41
CA SER A 355 -12.42 3.80 19.95
C SER A 355 -11.15 4.66 19.87
N GLY A 356 -11.03 5.48 18.82
CA GLY A 356 -9.90 6.37 18.60
C GLY A 356 -8.76 5.78 17.77
N SER A 357 -7.83 6.63 17.40
CA SER A 357 -6.70 6.34 16.49
C SER A 357 -5.32 6.36 17.17
N GLY A 358 -5.28 6.56 18.48
CA GLY A 358 -4.04 6.56 19.27
C GLY A 358 -3.34 5.20 19.25
N ARG A 359 -2.08 5.20 19.70
CA ARG A 359 -1.29 3.98 19.81
C ARG A 359 -1.95 3.01 20.80
N PHE A 360 -2.01 1.75 20.40
CA PHE A 360 -2.58 0.68 21.19
C PHE A 360 -1.53 -0.39 21.46
N VAL A 361 -1.12 -0.48 22.72
CA VAL A 361 -0.03 -1.32 23.19
C VAL A 361 -0.58 -2.65 23.69
N ILE A 362 -0.06 -3.74 23.12
CA ILE A 362 -0.33 -5.11 23.56
C ILE A 362 0.99 -5.68 24.07
N HIS A 363 1.04 -5.97 25.38
CA HIS A 363 2.15 -6.66 26.01
C HIS A 363 1.93 -8.16 25.91
N VAL A 364 2.89 -8.87 25.33
CA VAL A 364 2.85 -10.32 25.13
C VAL A 364 3.92 -10.94 26.03
N LYS A 365 3.48 -11.57 27.12
CA LYS A 365 4.39 -12.18 28.09
C LYS A 365 5.23 -13.31 27.46
N SER A 366 6.26 -13.74 28.17
CA SER A 366 7.12 -14.84 27.76
C SER A 366 6.30 -16.11 27.47
N GLY A 367 6.61 -16.77 26.37
CA GLY A 367 5.88 -17.95 25.90
C GLY A 367 6.12 -18.22 24.42
N VAL A 368 5.69 -19.40 23.98
CA VAL A 368 5.71 -19.80 22.57
C VAL A 368 4.28 -19.81 22.05
N TYR A 369 3.95 -18.81 21.25
CA TYR A 369 2.64 -18.57 20.66
C TYR A 369 2.62 -19.16 19.25
N LYS A 370 2.08 -20.38 19.13
CA LYS A 370 1.89 -21.05 17.83
C LYS A 370 0.63 -20.54 17.14
N GLU A 371 0.72 -19.37 16.52
CA GLU A 371 -0.42 -18.64 15.94
C GLU A 371 -0.05 -18.06 14.56
N ASN A 372 -1.05 -17.92 13.69
CA ASN A 372 -0.94 -17.11 12.48
C ASN A 372 -1.68 -15.79 12.72
N VAL A 373 -0.96 -14.69 12.87
CA VAL A 373 -1.49 -13.38 13.24
C VAL A 373 -1.42 -12.44 12.04
N VAL A 374 -2.56 -11.85 11.67
CA VAL A 374 -2.66 -10.88 10.57
C VAL A 374 -3.26 -9.57 11.08
N ILE A 375 -2.51 -8.47 10.95
CA ILE A 375 -2.96 -7.11 11.30
C ILE A 375 -3.17 -6.31 10.01
N GLY A 376 -4.43 -6.17 9.58
CA GLY A 376 -4.77 -5.53 8.30
C GLY A 376 -4.80 -3.98 8.32
N ASN A 377 -5.04 -3.37 7.15
CA ASN A 377 -4.96 -1.91 6.94
C ASN A 377 -5.91 -1.05 7.78
N LYS A 378 -6.93 -1.66 8.40
CA LYS A 378 -7.88 -0.95 9.28
C LYS A 378 -7.33 -0.77 10.70
N MET A 379 -6.20 -1.41 11.01
CA MET A 379 -5.61 -1.53 12.34
C MET A 379 -4.28 -0.77 12.43
N ASN A 380 -4.34 0.55 12.45
CA ASN A 380 -3.14 1.40 12.52
C ASN A 380 -2.67 1.64 13.96
N ASN A 381 -1.40 1.96 14.16
CA ASN A 381 -0.79 2.30 15.44
C ASN A 381 -0.86 1.18 16.51
N ILE A 382 -0.81 -0.08 16.09
CA ILE A 382 -0.62 -1.21 17.02
C ILE A 382 0.84 -1.27 17.43
N MET A 383 1.09 -1.46 18.73
CA MET A 383 2.42 -1.76 19.26
C MET A 383 2.40 -3.11 19.99
N LEU A 384 3.24 -4.05 19.56
CA LEU A 384 3.50 -5.30 20.28
C LEU A 384 4.80 -5.19 21.07
N VAL A 385 4.74 -5.56 22.34
CA VAL A 385 5.91 -5.59 23.24
C VAL A 385 6.03 -6.98 23.82
N GLY A 386 7.15 -7.66 23.60
CA GLY A 386 7.46 -8.93 24.27
C GLY A 386 8.27 -8.74 25.55
N ASP A 387 8.52 -9.83 26.28
CA ASP A 387 9.40 -9.87 27.46
C ASP A 387 10.89 -10.01 27.10
N GLY A 388 11.22 -10.03 25.80
CA GLY A 388 12.58 -10.15 25.29
C GLY A 388 12.69 -11.06 24.06
N MET A 389 13.68 -10.78 23.20
CA MET A 389 14.11 -11.72 22.15
C MET A 389 14.41 -13.10 22.77
N GLY A 390 13.94 -14.16 22.12
CA GLY A 390 14.06 -15.54 22.62
C GLY A 390 13.13 -15.91 23.80
N LYS A 391 12.43 -14.95 24.41
CA LYS A 391 11.47 -15.21 25.52
C LYS A 391 10.02 -15.20 25.06
N THR A 392 9.64 -14.19 24.30
CA THR A 392 8.32 -14.12 23.65
C THR A 392 8.49 -14.49 22.18
N ILE A 393 7.89 -15.61 21.75
CA ILE A 393 8.09 -16.17 20.42
C ILE A 393 6.74 -16.40 19.75
N ILE A 394 6.50 -15.75 18.61
CA ILE A 394 5.39 -16.03 17.70
C ILE A 394 5.89 -16.98 16.62
N THR A 395 5.22 -18.11 16.42
CA THR A 395 5.73 -19.14 15.51
C THR A 395 4.67 -19.86 14.67
N GLY A 396 5.08 -20.27 13.47
CA GLY A 396 4.35 -21.18 12.59
C GLY A 396 5.29 -21.98 11.70
N SER A 397 4.72 -22.66 10.71
CA SER A 397 5.46 -23.58 9.84
C SER A 397 4.87 -23.69 8.42
N LYS A 398 4.08 -22.70 7.99
CA LYS A 398 3.56 -22.68 6.61
C LYS A 398 4.72 -22.41 5.65
N SER A 399 4.63 -22.99 4.46
CA SER A 399 5.64 -22.87 3.42
C SER A 399 5.06 -23.17 2.04
N VAL A 400 5.82 -22.86 0.99
CA VAL A 400 5.47 -23.21 -0.38
C VAL A 400 5.49 -24.72 -0.61
N GLY A 401 6.50 -25.41 -0.07
CA GLY A 401 6.52 -26.89 -0.10
C GLY A 401 5.33 -27.54 0.61
N GLY A 402 4.62 -26.79 1.47
CA GLY A 402 3.40 -27.21 2.16
C GLY A 402 2.09 -26.71 1.51
N GLY A 403 2.13 -26.14 0.30
CA GLY A 403 0.95 -25.68 -0.44
C GLY A 403 0.49 -24.24 -0.15
N SER A 404 1.22 -23.47 0.66
CA SER A 404 0.96 -22.03 0.82
C SER A 404 1.62 -21.25 -0.32
N THR A 405 1.15 -20.05 -0.64
CA THR A 405 2.02 -19.08 -1.33
C THR A 405 3.11 -18.58 -0.37
N THR A 406 4.18 -18.00 -0.92
CA THR A 406 5.17 -17.27 -0.13
C THR A 406 4.50 -16.13 0.66
N PHE A 407 3.56 -15.40 0.03
CA PHE A 407 2.84 -14.29 0.68
C PHE A 407 2.04 -14.73 1.92
N ASN A 408 1.38 -15.89 1.88
CA ASN A 408 0.54 -16.38 2.97
C ASN A 408 1.26 -17.36 3.92
N SER A 409 2.55 -17.61 3.70
CA SER A 409 3.36 -18.49 4.54
C SER A 409 3.76 -17.86 5.89
N ALA A 410 3.62 -16.54 6.03
CA ALA A 410 4.03 -15.81 7.22
C ALA A 410 3.12 -16.11 8.43
N PRO A 411 3.67 -16.60 9.57
CA PRO A 411 2.91 -16.69 10.82
C PRO A 411 2.61 -15.33 11.43
N PHE A 412 3.36 -14.28 11.05
CA PHE A 412 3.03 -12.91 11.41
C PHE A 412 3.07 -12.00 10.19
N ALA A 413 1.94 -11.36 9.90
CA ALA A 413 1.80 -10.41 8.81
C ALA A 413 1.15 -9.11 9.27
N VAL A 414 1.69 -7.97 8.85
CA VAL A 414 1.16 -6.65 9.21
C VAL A 414 1.14 -5.69 8.04
N THR A 415 0.00 -5.01 7.86
CA THR A 415 -0.19 -3.96 6.85
C THR A 415 -0.80 -2.68 7.41
N GLY A 416 -1.35 -2.68 8.63
CA GLY A 416 -1.81 -1.46 9.30
C GLY A 416 -0.65 -0.52 9.63
N ASP A 417 -0.76 0.76 9.28
CA ASP A 417 0.30 1.77 9.35
C ASP A 417 0.75 2.05 10.79
N GLY A 418 2.01 2.48 10.98
CA GLY A 418 2.54 2.89 12.28
C GLY A 418 2.73 1.73 13.26
N PHE A 419 2.87 0.50 12.74
CA PHE A 419 3.08 -0.69 13.56
C PHE A 419 4.45 -0.65 14.25
N ILE A 420 4.49 -1.03 15.52
CA ILE A 420 5.74 -1.19 16.26
C ILE A 420 5.78 -2.59 16.87
N ALA A 421 6.89 -3.30 16.71
CA ALA A 421 7.21 -4.48 17.48
C ALA A 421 8.51 -4.28 18.24
N ARG A 422 8.54 -4.72 19.50
CA ARG A 422 9.71 -4.62 20.36
C ARG A 422 9.90 -5.88 21.20
N ASP A 423 11.16 -6.27 21.41
CA ASP A 423 11.56 -7.30 22.37
C ASP A 423 10.82 -8.64 22.14
N ILE A 424 10.64 -9.03 20.87
CA ILE A 424 9.86 -10.21 20.46
C ILE A 424 10.54 -10.99 19.34
N THR A 425 10.22 -12.29 19.23
CA THR A 425 10.73 -13.18 18.17
C THR A 425 9.62 -13.61 17.23
N PHE A 426 9.86 -13.51 15.92
CA PHE A 426 9.02 -14.07 14.85
C PHE A 426 9.75 -15.24 14.20
N ARG A 427 9.12 -16.42 14.17
CA ARG A 427 9.80 -17.64 13.71
C ARG A 427 8.96 -18.49 12.77
N ASN A 428 9.55 -18.88 11.63
CA ASN A 428 9.03 -19.97 10.81
C ASN A 428 9.90 -21.23 10.98
N THR A 429 9.26 -22.35 11.32
CA THR A 429 9.91 -23.63 11.64
C THR A 429 9.83 -24.66 10.51
N ALA A 430 9.36 -24.29 9.31
CA ALA A 430 9.22 -25.23 8.20
C ALA A 430 10.53 -25.93 7.83
N GLY A 431 11.67 -25.24 7.94
CA GLY A 431 12.99 -25.79 7.58
C GLY A 431 13.33 -25.61 6.10
N PRO A 432 14.60 -25.79 5.72
CA PRO A 432 15.07 -25.46 4.38
C PRO A 432 14.54 -26.42 3.29
N GLN A 433 14.16 -27.64 3.66
CA GLN A 433 13.55 -28.64 2.76
C GLN A 433 12.16 -28.27 2.28
N ASN A 434 11.52 -27.30 2.93
CA ASN A 434 10.17 -26.86 2.63
C ASN A 434 10.12 -25.61 1.74
N HIS A 435 11.27 -25.21 1.18
CA HIS A 435 11.45 -24.04 0.34
C HIS A 435 11.02 -22.73 1.05
N GLN A 436 10.38 -21.79 0.34
CA GLN A 436 10.02 -20.48 0.88
C GLN A 436 9.08 -20.62 2.09
N ALA A 437 9.47 -19.99 3.21
CA ALA A 437 8.74 -20.05 4.46
C ALA A 437 8.98 -18.78 5.30
N VAL A 438 8.12 -17.79 5.09
CA VAL A 438 8.26 -16.47 5.70
C VAL A 438 8.02 -16.54 7.21
N ALA A 439 8.85 -15.87 8.01
CA ALA A 439 8.65 -15.71 9.45
C ALA A 439 7.90 -14.42 9.78
N LEU A 440 8.22 -13.34 9.06
CA LEU A 440 7.60 -12.03 9.23
C LEU A 440 7.37 -11.38 7.86
N ARG A 441 6.12 -10.97 7.59
CA ARG A 441 5.76 -10.16 6.42
C ARG A 441 5.29 -8.76 6.83
N VAL A 442 5.91 -7.73 6.25
CA VAL A 442 5.64 -6.33 6.57
C VAL A 442 5.24 -5.56 5.32
N GLY A 443 4.02 -5.03 5.31
CA GLY A 443 3.50 -4.07 4.34
C GLY A 443 2.90 -2.83 5.01
N SER A 444 3.37 -2.51 6.23
CA SER A 444 2.92 -1.39 7.06
C SER A 444 3.83 -0.19 6.85
N ASP A 445 3.25 0.96 6.52
CA ASP A 445 4.02 2.20 6.36
C ASP A 445 4.41 2.77 7.72
N LEU A 446 5.60 3.36 7.81
CA LEU A 446 6.16 3.92 9.04
C LEU A 446 6.24 2.89 10.18
N SER A 447 6.61 1.65 9.84
CA SER A 447 6.72 0.55 10.81
C SER A 447 8.12 0.43 11.42
N VAL A 448 8.17 0.04 12.70
CA VAL A 448 9.42 -0.14 13.45
C VAL A 448 9.50 -1.52 14.10
N PHE A 449 10.67 -2.14 13.99
CA PHE A 449 11.03 -3.36 14.70
C PHE A 449 12.30 -3.07 15.51
N TYR A 450 12.22 -3.14 16.83
CA TYR A 450 13.32 -2.78 17.72
C TYR A 450 13.65 -3.92 18.68
N GLN A 451 14.90 -4.41 18.63
CA GLN A 451 15.32 -5.58 19.41
C GLN A 451 14.38 -6.77 19.16
N CYS A 452 14.16 -7.09 17.88
CA CYS A 452 13.39 -8.25 17.47
C CYS A 452 14.29 -9.34 16.90
N SER A 453 13.89 -10.61 17.07
CA SER A 453 14.52 -11.74 16.38
C SER A 453 13.60 -12.23 15.26
N ILE A 454 14.13 -12.42 14.05
CA ILE A 454 13.38 -12.93 12.90
C ILE A 454 14.10 -14.17 12.38
N GLU A 455 13.47 -15.33 12.53
CA GLU A 455 14.12 -16.63 12.42
C GLU A 455 13.45 -17.53 11.38
N GLY A 456 14.23 -17.96 10.40
CA GLY A 456 13.80 -18.92 9.38
C GLY A 456 14.96 -19.54 8.61
N TYR A 457 14.68 -19.96 7.38
CA TYR A 457 15.67 -20.42 6.40
C TYR A 457 15.48 -19.59 5.11
N GLN A 458 14.82 -20.16 4.09
CA GLN A 458 14.53 -19.45 2.85
C GLN A 458 13.38 -18.45 3.05
N ASP A 459 13.53 -17.24 2.51
CA ASP A 459 12.52 -16.18 2.50
C ASP A 459 12.07 -15.72 3.91
N THR A 460 13.01 -15.66 4.87
CA THR A 460 12.69 -15.42 6.29
C THR A 460 11.95 -14.10 6.55
N LEU A 461 12.48 -12.97 6.07
CA LEU A 461 11.94 -11.64 6.29
C LEU A 461 11.43 -11.05 4.97
N TYR A 462 10.11 -10.97 4.85
CA TYR A 462 9.45 -10.37 3.70
C TYR A 462 9.14 -8.89 3.95
N VAL A 463 10.09 -8.02 3.60
CA VAL A 463 9.93 -6.56 3.57
C VAL A 463 9.11 -6.16 2.33
N HIS A 464 7.84 -6.54 2.34
CA HIS A 464 6.95 -6.53 1.17
C HIS A 464 6.86 -5.14 0.51
N SER A 465 6.45 -4.11 1.25
CA SER A 465 6.16 -2.77 0.68
C SER A 465 6.17 -1.66 1.75
N GLN A 466 5.98 -0.40 1.35
CA GLN A 466 5.98 0.80 2.21
C GLN A 466 7.34 1.10 2.90
N ARG A 467 7.38 2.06 3.84
CA ARG A 467 8.59 2.44 4.58
C ARG A 467 8.72 1.70 5.90
N GLN A 468 9.91 1.16 6.17
CA GLN A 468 10.15 0.29 7.32
C GLN A 468 11.51 0.55 7.96
N PHE A 469 11.61 0.38 9.28
CA PHE A 469 12.86 0.52 10.03
C PHE A 469 13.09 -0.65 11.00
N PHE A 470 14.22 -1.33 10.86
CA PHE A 470 14.65 -2.39 11.75
C PHE A 470 15.88 -1.92 12.51
N LYS A 471 15.84 -1.95 13.84
CA LYS A 471 16.91 -1.46 14.71
C LYS A 471 17.30 -2.52 15.73
N GLN A 472 18.59 -2.85 15.79
CA GLN A 472 19.12 -3.83 16.77
C GLN A 472 18.43 -5.19 16.71
N CYS A 473 18.02 -5.61 15.51
CA CYS A 473 17.39 -6.90 15.31
C CYS A 473 18.41 -8.00 15.01
N ASN A 474 18.04 -9.24 15.32
CA ASN A 474 18.74 -10.43 14.85
C ASN A 474 17.92 -11.07 13.71
N ILE A 475 18.52 -11.30 12.55
CA ILE A 475 17.83 -11.87 11.38
C ILE A 475 18.60 -13.09 10.91
N TYR A 476 17.92 -14.22 10.73
CA TYR A 476 18.56 -15.49 10.42
C TYR A 476 17.96 -16.13 9.18
N GLY A 477 18.78 -16.61 8.25
CA GLY A 477 18.25 -17.38 7.12
C GLY A 477 19.31 -17.90 6.16
N THR A 478 18.87 -18.38 5.00
CA THR A 478 19.72 -19.03 4.01
C THR A 478 19.61 -18.37 2.63
N VAL A 479 18.58 -18.74 1.87
CA VAL A 479 18.31 -18.24 0.52
C VAL A 479 17.35 -17.07 0.63
N ASP A 480 17.71 -15.93 0.04
CA ASP A 480 16.87 -14.75 -0.14
C ASP A 480 16.20 -14.26 1.16
N PHE A 481 16.90 -14.39 2.28
CA PHE A 481 16.23 -14.34 3.57
C PHE A 481 15.83 -12.93 4.04
N ILE A 482 16.23 -11.88 3.31
CA ILE A 482 15.66 -10.54 3.38
C ILE A 482 15.23 -10.11 1.96
N PHE A 483 13.94 -10.15 1.68
CA PHE A 483 13.43 -9.95 0.32
C PHE A 483 12.17 -9.10 0.29
N GLY A 484 11.86 -8.56 -0.89
CA GLY A 484 10.68 -7.72 -1.11
C GLY A 484 11.01 -6.39 -1.77
N ASN A 485 10.03 -5.46 -1.73
CA ASN A 485 10.10 -4.18 -2.42
C ASN A 485 9.67 -3.00 -1.53
N ALA A 486 9.91 -3.08 -0.21
CA ALA A 486 9.82 -1.94 0.68
C ALA A 486 10.93 -0.90 0.43
N ALA A 487 10.76 0.31 0.96
CA ALA A 487 11.85 1.20 1.29
C ALA A 487 12.25 0.93 2.74
N VAL A 488 13.31 0.14 2.96
CA VAL A 488 13.68 -0.35 4.30
C VAL A 488 15.12 -0.02 4.65
N VAL A 489 15.34 0.38 5.91
CA VAL A 489 16.67 0.46 6.51
C VAL A 489 16.77 -0.50 7.69
N LEU A 490 17.80 -1.34 7.66
CA LEU A 490 18.20 -2.23 8.75
C LEU A 490 19.46 -1.64 9.40
N GLN A 491 19.31 -1.10 10.62
CA GLN A 491 20.36 -0.37 11.30
C GLN A 491 20.82 -1.08 12.58
N ASN A 492 22.14 -1.23 12.76
CA ASN A 492 22.72 -1.92 13.91
C ASN A 492 22.18 -3.34 14.11
N CYS A 493 21.81 -4.03 13.04
CA CYS A 493 21.31 -5.40 13.11
C CYS A 493 22.44 -6.42 13.05
N ASN A 494 22.22 -7.59 13.62
CA ASN A 494 23.03 -8.77 13.34
C ASN A 494 22.29 -9.66 12.33
N ILE A 495 22.94 -9.92 11.22
CA ILE A 495 22.38 -10.65 10.09
C ILE A 495 23.17 -11.95 9.95
N TYR A 496 22.54 -13.08 10.23
CA TYR A 496 23.17 -14.38 10.37
C TYR A 496 22.79 -15.31 9.21
N ALA A 497 23.76 -15.61 8.35
CA ALA A 497 23.61 -16.67 7.35
C ALA A 497 23.73 -18.04 8.05
N ARG A 498 22.79 -18.93 7.76
CA ARG A 498 22.72 -20.28 8.33
C ARG A 498 23.18 -21.33 7.34
N LYS A 499 23.38 -22.55 7.81
CA LYS A 499 23.67 -23.71 6.94
C LYS A 499 22.44 -24.04 6.07
N PRO A 500 22.54 -23.95 4.72
CA PRO A 500 21.45 -24.30 3.82
C PRO A 500 21.45 -25.80 3.49
N MET A 501 20.61 -26.23 2.55
CA MET A 501 20.70 -27.58 1.99
C MET A 501 21.97 -27.75 1.15
N ARG A 502 22.36 -29.01 0.91
CA ARG A 502 23.48 -29.35 0.02
C ARG A 502 23.29 -28.66 -1.35
N SER A 503 24.39 -28.09 -1.87
CA SER A 503 24.45 -27.39 -3.17
C SER A 503 23.67 -26.08 -3.26
N GLN A 504 22.98 -25.64 -2.21
CA GLN A 504 22.41 -24.30 -2.16
C GLN A 504 23.49 -23.26 -1.84
N LYS A 505 23.24 -22.03 -2.29
CA LYS A 505 24.04 -20.84 -1.99
C LYS A 505 23.21 -19.93 -1.10
N ASN A 506 23.82 -19.31 -0.11
CA ASN A 506 23.14 -18.32 0.71
C ASN A 506 23.13 -16.96 0.00
N THR A 507 22.02 -16.24 0.12
CA THR A 507 21.85 -14.88 -0.40
C THR A 507 21.17 -14.04 0.67
N VAL A 508 21.85 -13.01 1.15
CA VAL A 508 21.32 -12.16 2.23
C VAL A 508 20.10 -11.40 1.75
N THR A 509 20.16 -10.80 0.55
CA THR A 509 19.04 -10.07 -0.01
C THR A 509 18.55 -10.59 -1.37
N ALA A 510 17.25 -10.40 -1.61
CA ALA A 510 16.64 -10.53 -2.93
C ALA A 510 15.64 -9.39 -3.15
N GLN A 511 16.16 -8.23 -3.57
CA GLN A 511 15.35 -7.02 -3.68
C GLN A 511 14.54 -7.01 -4.98
N GLY A 512 13.24 -6.71 -4.86
CA GLY A 512 12.22 -6.92 -5.89
C GLY A 512 11.70 -5.67 -6.60
N ARG A 513 12.51 -4.64 -6.81
CA ARG A 513 12.07 -3.42 -7.52
C ARG A 513 11.88 -3.68 -9.02
N THR A 514 10.67 -3.39 -9.53
CA THR A 514 10.26 -3.68 -10.91
C THR A 514 10.19 -2.45 -11.82
N ASP A 515 10.12 -1.25 -11.25
CA ASP A 515 10.09 0.01 -11.99
C ASP A 515 11.14 0.99 -11.42
N PRO A 516 11.92 1.69 -12.27
CA PRO A 516 13.00 2.57 -11.82
C PRO A 516 12.51 3.80 -11.03
N ASN A 517 11.24 4.19 -11.22
CA ASN A 517 10.59 5.31 -10.55
C ASN A 517 10.02 4.93 -9.18
N GLN A 518 10.09 3.65 -8.77
CA GLN A 518 9.81 3.27 -7.39
C GLN A 518 10.92 3.77 -6.45
N ASN A 519 10.52 4.33 -5.31
CA ASN A 519 11.43 4.84 -4.28
C ASN A 519 11.90 3.76 -3.28
N THR A 520 11.88 2.49 -3.70
CA THR A 520 12.07 1.31 -2.84
C THR A 520 13.48 0.73 -2.91
N GLY A 521 13.86 -0.10 -1.96
CA GLY A 521 15.19 -0.70 -1.86
C GLY A 521 15.49 -1.20 -0.45
N ILE A 522 16.52 -2.03 -0.33
CA ILE A 522 17.02 -2.53 0.96
C ILE A 522 18.33 -1.82 1.28
N VAL A 523 18.38 -1.15 2.44
CA VAL A 523 19.63 -0.57 2.96
C VAL A 523 20.02 -1.30 4.24
N ILE A 524 21.22 -1.87 4.25
CA ILE A 524 21.86 -2.43 5.44
C ILE A 524 22.88 -1.41 5.93
N HIS A 525 22.65 -0.82 7.09
CA HIS A 525 23.42 0.31 7.60
C HIS A 525 24.01 0.02 8.99
N ASN A 526 25.31 0.24 9.17
CA ASN A 526 26.00 0.08 10.45
C ASN A 526 25.67 -1.26 11.15
N SER A 527 25.60 -2.34 10.38
CA SER A 527 25.16 -3.67 10.83
C SER A 527 26.31 -4.68 10.77
N GLN A 528 26.04 -5.94 11.07
CA GLN A 528 26.99 -7.04 10.93
C GLN A 528 26.37 -8.17 10.11
N ILE A 529 27.10 -8.70 9.12
CA ILE A 529 26.72 -9.90 8.37
C ILE A 529 27.72 -11.01 8.72
N LEU A 530 27.21 -12.06 9.37
CA LEU A 530 28.00 -13.07 10.07
C LEU A 530 27.53 -14.49 9.68
N ALA A 531 28.41 -15.47 9.81
CA ALA A 531 28.00 -16.88 9.79
C ALA A 531 27.37 -17.26 11.15
N PHE A 532 26.22 -17.94 11.11
CA PHE A 532 25.65 -18.56 12.31
C PHE A 532 26.45 -19.80 12.73
N SER A 533 26.25 -20.27 13.96
CA SER A 533 27.03 -21.38 14.52
C SER A 533 26.94 -22.68 13.70
N ASP A 534 25.83 -22.91 13.01
CA ASP A 534 25.65 -24.09 12.14
C ASP A 534 26.41 -23.99 10.79
N LEU A 535 26.68 -22.77 10.32
CA LEU A 535 27.40 -22.49 9.08
C LEU A 535 28.90 -22.33 9.28
N LYS A 536 29.34 -21.71 10.40
CA LYS A 536 30.75 -21.41 10.70
C LYS A 536 31.75 -22.54 10.37
N PRO A 537 31.48 -23.82 10.73
CA PRO A 537 32.43 -24.90 10.48
C PRO A 537 32.51 -25.36 9.02
N VAL A 538 31.61 -24.88 8.15
CA VAL A 538 31.40 -25.39 6.80
C VAL A 538 31.19 -24.27 5.77
N THR A 539 31.60 -23.03 6.06
CA THR A 539 31.44 -21.86 5.18
C THR A 539 32.01 -22.11 3.78
N GLU A 540 33.12 -22.84 3.67
CA GLU A 540 33.77 -23.20 2.41
C GLU A 540 32.87 -24.01 1.47
N ASN A 541 31.94 -24.80 2.03
CA ASN A 541 31.02 -25.65 1.27
C ASN A 541 29.73 -24.92 0.84
N PHE A 542 29.44 -23.77 1.43
CA PHE A 542 28.18 -23.05 1.29
C PHE A 542 28.45 -21.56 1.05
N PRO A 543 28.75 -21.17 -0.21
CA PRO A 543 29.08 -19.78 -0.51
C PRO A 543 27.91 -18.86 -0.15
N THR A 544 28.24 -17.71 0.43
CA THR A 544 27.28 -16.70 0.86
C THR A 544 27.51 -15.39 0.09
N TYR A 545 26.44 -14.80 -0.43
CA TYR A 545 26.46 -13.55 -1.19
C TYR A 545 25.61 -12.49 -0.50
N LEU A 546 25.94 -11.22 -0.70
CA LEU A 546 25.17 -10.08 -0.21
C LEU A 546 23.76 -10.03 -0.80
N GLY A 547 23.56 -10.52 -2.02
CA GLY A 547 22.24 -10.68 -2.59
C GLY A 547 22.23 -11.07 -4.07
N ARG A 548 21.03 -11.15 -4.63
CA ARG A 548 20.77 -11.40 -6.06
C ARG A 548 19.52 -10.67 -6.58
N PRO A 549 19.48 -10.26 -7.87
CA PRO A 549 18.46 -9.35 -8.37
C PRO A 549 17.15 -10.06 -8.73
N TRP A 550 16.26 -10.23 -7.75
CA TRP A 550 14.94 -10.85 -7.99
C TRP A 550 14.14 -10.15 -9.10
N LYS A 551 14.30 -8.83 -9.26
CA LYS A 551 13.62 -8.04 -10.30
C LYS A 551 14.57 -7.09 -11.00
N GLN A 552 14.16 -6.62 -12.18
CA GLN A 552 14.99 -5.91 -13.16
C GLN A 552 15.72 -4.68 -12.60
N TYR A 553 15.12 -3.94 -11.67
CA TYR A 553 15.70 -2.71 -11.11
C TYR A 553 16.13 -2.89 -9.65
N SER A 554 16.48 -4.13 -9.27
CA SER A 554 16.87 -4.50 -7.91
C SER A 554 17.83 -3.48 -7.29
N ARG A 555 17.54 -3.04 -6.07
CA ARG A 555 18.32 -2.00 -5.37
C ARG A 555 18.66 -2.41 -3.95
N THR A 556 19.94 -2.66 -3.68
CA THR A 556 20.44 -2.99 -2.35
C THR A 556 21.72 -2.23 -2.07
N VAL A 557 21.83 -1.61 -0.90
CA VAL A 557 23.01 -0.84 -0.50
C VAL A 557 23.50 -1.30 0.88
N VAL A 558 24.79 -1.58 0.99
CA VAL A 558 25.43 -2.03 2.23
C VAL A 558 26.44 -0.98 2.68
N ILE A 559 26.16 -0.33 3.81
CA ILE A 559 26.82 0.90 4.27
C ILE A 559 27.37 0.68 5.67
N GLN A 560 28.66 0.99 5.89
CA GLN A 560 29.33 0.96 7.20
C GLN A 560 29.13 -0.35 7.96
N THR A 561 29.00 -1.46 7.24
CA THR A 561 28.61 -2.75 7.81
C THR A 561 29.84 -3.65 7.91
N PHE A 562 29.94 -4.39 9.01
CA PHE A 562 30.95 -5.43 9.16
C PHE A 562 30.55 -6.67 8.36
N LEU A 563 31.42 -7.10 7.44
CA LEU A 563 31.26 -8.27 6.59
C LEU A 563 32.29 -9.32 7.01
N ASP A 564 31.81 -10.43 7.58
CA ASP A 564 32.64 -11.56 7.97
C ASP A 564 33.15 -12.35 6.74
N GLY A 565 34.09 -13.27 6.95
CA GLY A 565 34.83 -13.96 5.88
C GLY A 565 33.99 -14.94 5.06
N LEU A 566 32.73 -15.17 5.43
CA LEU A 566 31.79 -16.00 4.67
C LEU A 566 31.36 -15.37 3.33
N ILE A 567 31.48 -14.04 3.20
CA ILE A 567 31.04 -13.33 2.00
C ILE A 567 31.99 -13.68 0.86
N ASN A 568 31.44 -14.30 -0.17
CA ASN A 568 32.18 -14.66 -1.37
C ASN A 568 32.83 -13.40 -1.98
N PRO A 569 34.09 -13.45 -2.47
CA PRO A 569 34.76 -12.29 -3.05
C PRO A 569 33.99 -11.57 -4.16
N ALA A 570 33.21 -12.32 -4.97
CA ALA A 570 32.32 -11.76 -5.99
C ALA A 570 31.26 -10.81 -5.40
N GLY A 571 30.89 -11.02 -4.13
CA GLY A 571 29.95 -10.21 -3.35
C GLY A 571 28.49 -10.47 -3.68
N TRP A 572 28.15 -10.47 -4.98
CA TRP A 572 26.78 -10.57 -5.48
C TRP A 572 26.62 -11.75 -6.43
N LEU A 573 25.42 -12.33 -6.50
CA LEU A 573 25.12 -13.51 -7.32
C LEU A 573 24.10 -13.16 -8.41
N GLU A 574 24.30 -13.67 -9.62
CA GLU A 574 23.32 -13.51 -10.71
C GLU A 574 21.96 -14.13 -10.32
N TRP A 575 20.87 -13.57 -10.85
CA TRP A 575 19.57 -14.23 -10.77
C TRP A 575 19.43 -15.31 -11.85
N ASP A 576 19.57 -14.91 -13.12
CA ASP A 576 19.51 -15.78 -14.28
C ASP A 576 20.27 -15.14 -15.45
N GLY A 577 21.42 -15.71 -15.82
CA GLY A 577 22.30 -15.17 -16.86
C GLY A 577 22.59 -13.68 -16.69
N ASN A 578 22.34 -12.89 -17.74
CA ASN A 578 22.56 -11.44 -17.75
C ASN A 578 21.35 -10.61 -17.30
N PHE A 579 20.30 -11.24 -16.75
CA PHE A 579 19.11 -10.52 -16.28
C PHE A 579 19.47 -9.46 -15.23
N ALA A 580 18.91 -8.26 -15.38
CA ALA A 580 19.05 -7.11 -14.47
C ALA A 580 20.46 -6.51 -14.28
N LEU A 581 21.53 -7.17 -14.75
CA LEU A 581 22.92 -6.77 -14.43
C LEU A 581 23.28 -5.33 -14.88
N ASN A 582 22.58 -4.80 -15.89
CA ASN A 582 22.77 -3.44 -16.39
C ASN A 582 21.87 -2.38 -15.73
N THR A 583 20.78 -2.81 -15.08
CA THR A 583 19.71 -1.93 -14.58
C THR A 583 19.55 -1.93 -13.06
N LEU A 584 20.11 -2.94 -12.37
CA LEU A 584 20.17 -2.99 -10.91
C LEU A 584 21.06 -1.87 -10.34
N TYR A 585 20.91 -1.58 -9.05
CA TYR A 585 21.82 -0.71 -8.28
C TYR A 585 22.25 -1.44 -7.02
N TYR A 586 23.41 -2.09 -7.08
CA TYR A 586 24.05 -2.75 -5.94
C TYR A 586 25.28 -1.99 -5.52
N ALA A 587 25.33 -1.59 -4.26
CA ALA A 587 26.37 -0.70 -3.81
C ALA A 587 26.90 -0.98 -2.41
N GLU A 588 28.18 -0.69 -2.24
CA GLU A 588 28.91 -0.85 -0.97
C GLU A 588 29.60 0.47 -0.60
N TYR A 589 29.53 0.87 0.68
CA TYR A 589 30.17 2.09 1.19
C TYR A 589 30.81 1.85 2.56
N LYS A 590 32.13 2.05 2.66
CA LYS A 590 32.90 1.97 3.92
C LYS A 590 32.59 0.74 4.79
N ASN A 591 32.38 -0.41 4.16
CA ASN A 591 32.26 -1.69 4.87
C ASN A 591 33.62 -2.09 5.47
N SER A 592 33.58 -2.90 6.53
CA SER A 592 34.77 -3.39 7.23
C SER A 592 34.72 -4.90 7.42
N GLY A 593 35.82 -5.51 7.86
CA GLY A 593 35.90 -6.96 8.09
C GLY A 593 36.47 -7.74 6.91
N PRO A 594 36.78 -9.03 7.11
CA PRO A 594 37.48 -9.84 6.11
C PRO A 594 36.71 -10.03 4.79
N GLY A 595 35.37 -9.96 4.80
CA GLY A 595 34.52 -10.04 3.61
C GLY A 595 34.32 -8.72 2.86
N SER A 596 34.90 -7.61 3.34
CA SER A 596 34.61 -6.27 2.81
C SER A 596 35.48 -5.80 1.64
N SER A 597 36.50 -6.56 1.25
CA SER A 597 37.34 -6.20 0.11
C SER A 597 36.53 -6.18 -1.19
N THR A 598 36.61 -5.08 -1.94
CA THR A 598 35.89 -4.92 -3.20
C THR A 598 36.70 -5.32 -4.44
N ASN A 599 37.98 -5.70 -4.27
CA ASN A 599 38.89 -5.98 -5.40
C ASN A 599 38.47 -7.19 -6.25
N GLY A 600 37.74 -8.14 -5.66
CA GLY A 600 37.27 -9.36 -6.33
C GLY A 600 35.79 -9.33 -6.72
N ARG A 601 35.13 -8.17 -6.62
CA ARG A 601 33.69 -8.05 -6.86
C ARG A 601 33.35 -8.20 -8.34
N VAL A 602 32.10 -8.58 -8.60
CA VAL A 602 31.51 -8.62 -9.94
C VAL A 602 31.71 -7.30 -10.70
N GLN A 603 31.82 -7.38 -12.03
CA GLN A 603 32.05 -6.24 -12.92
C GLN A 603 30.76 -5.79 -13.64
N TRP A 604 29.60 -6.00 -13.02
CA TRP A 604 28.31 -5.62 -13.61
C TRP A 604 28.17 -4.11 -13.66
N HIS A 605 27.54 -3.58 -14.71
CA HIS A 605 27.28 -2.14 -14.83
C HIS A 605 26.45 -1.59 -13.67
N GLY A 606 25.52 -2.39 -13.12
CA GLY A 606 24.71 -2.01 -11.97
C GLY A 606 25.42 -2.11 -10.60
N TYR A 607 26.64 -2.65 -10.53
CA TYR A 607 27.42 -2.71 -9.30
C TYR A 607 28.30 -1.46 -9.13
N LYS A 608 28.37 -0.92 -7.92
CA LYS A 608 29.14 0.28 -7.62
C LYS A 608 29.78 0.26 -6.23
N VAL A 609 31.08 0.54 -6.16
CA VAL A 609 31.74 0.96 -4.92
C VAL A 609 31.49 2.46 -4.75
N ILE A 610 30.72 2.85 -3.74
CA ILE A 610 30.48 4.28 -3.46
C ILE A 610 31.71 4.82 -2.75
N THR A 611 32.28 5.91 -3.26
CA THR A 611 33.41 6.62 -2.64
C THR A 611 32.99 7.97 -2.05
N ASN A 612 31.90 8.56 -2.56
CA ASN A 612 31.40 9.87 -2.14
C ASN A 612 30.35 9.75 -1.01
N ALA A 613 30.58 10.42 0.11
CA ALA A 613 29.65 10.46 1.24
C ALA A 613 28.27 11.07 0.88
N THR A 614 28.23 12.04 -0.03
CA THR A 614 26.97 12.65 -0.52
C THR A 614 26.13 11.67 -1.32
N GLU A 615 26.75 10.71 -2.01
CA GLU A 615 25.99 9.64 -2.68
C GLU A 615 25.47 8.62 -1.66
N ALA A 616 26.33 8.18 -0.74
CA ALA A 616 25.94 7.24 0.31
C ALA A 616 24.84 7.82 1.23
N SER A 617 24.86 9.14 1.49
CA SER A 617 23.88 9.78 2.39
C SER A 617 22.46 9.75 1.83
N LYS A 618 22.25 9.58 0.52
CA LYS A 618 20.92 9.36 -0.07
C LYS A 618 20.23 8.10 0.48
N PHE A 619 21.02 7.14 0.95
CA PHE A 619 20.57 5.89 1.53
C PHE A 619 20.56 5.91 3.07
N SER A 620 20.84 7.05 3.70
CA SER A 620 20.71 7.18 5.15
C SER A 620 19.26 7.08 5.61
N VAL A 621 19.04 6.85 6.90
CA VAL A 621 17.70 6.81 7.49
C VAL A 621 16.90 8.10 7.21
N ALA A 622 17.55 9.26 7.33
CA ALA A 622 16.91 10.55 7.09
C ALA A 622 16.41 10.70 5.64
N ASN A 623 17.23 10.33 4.66
CA ASN A 623 16.95 10.61 3.25
C ASN A 623 16.15 9.49 2.58
N PHE A 624 16.45 8.23 2.89
CA PHE A 624 15.87 7.10 2.16
C PHE A 624 14.43 6.77 2.57
N ILE A 625 14.12 6.92 3.86
CA ILE A 625 12.80 6.62 4.42
C ILE A 625 12.16 7.83 5.11
N GLY A 626 12.71 9.03 4.89
CA GLY A 626 12.24 10.25 5.56
C GLY A 626 12.35 10.16 7.08
N GLY A 627 13.27 9.35 7.62
CA GLY A 627 13.22 8.84 8.99
C GLY A 627 13.09 9.91 10.07
N GLN A 628 13.65 11.10 9.86
CA GLN A 628 13.57 12.19 10.83
C GLN A 628 12.13 12.68 11.07
N SER A 629 11.22 12.58 10.09
CA SER A 629 9.85 13.08 10.23
C SER A 629 8.96 12.19 11.12
N TRP A 630 9.36 10.95 11.38
CA TRP A 630 8.49 9.98 12.05
C TRP A 630 9.18 9.10 13.09
N LEU A 631 10.46 8.76 12.94
CA LEU A 631 11.19 7.89 13.88
C LEU A 631 11.43 8.51 15.26
N PRO A 632 11.70 9.82 15.43
CA PRO A 632 11.82 10.40 16.77
C PRO A 632 10.58 10.14 17.63
N GLY A 633 9.41 10.15 17.00
CA GLY A 633 8.12 9.78 17.61
C GLY A 633 8.06 8.36 18.17
N THR A 634 8.90 7.47 17.68
CA THR A 634 8.92 6.09 18.14
C THR A 634 9.82 5.90 19.36
N GLY A 635 10.57 6.92 19.80
CA GLY A 635 11.51 6.80 20.92
C GLY A 635 12.64 5.77 20.70
N VAL A 636 12.69 5.11 19.54
CA VAL A 636 13.72 4.14 19.17
C VAL A 636 14.99 4.90 18.80
N PRO A 637 16.17 4.50 19.31
CA PRO A 637 17.43 5.12 18.96
C PRO A 637 17.71 5.08 17.46
N LEU A 638 18.21 6.19 16.93
CA LEU A 638 18.30 6.47 15.49
C LEU A 638 19.65 7.12 15.19
N ILE A 639 20.37 6.59 14.19
CA ILE A 639 21.44 7.33 13.50
C ILE A 639 20.85 7.81 12.17
N ALA A 640 20.58 9.11 12.07
CA ALA A 640 19.83 9.66 10.94
C ALA A 640 20.67 9.79 9.66
N GLY A 641 21.97 10.08 9.80
CA GLY A 641 22.93 10.26 8.72
C GLY A 641 23.90 9.08 8.55
N LEU A 642 25.07 9.35 7.96
CA LEU A 642 26.21 8.43 7.90
C LEU A 642 27.11 8.57 9.13
#